data_AF-A0AAP8FX53-F1
#
_entry.id   AF-A0AAP8FX53-F1
#
_cell.length_a   1.000
_cell.length_b   1.000
_cell.length_c   1.000
_cell.angle_alpha   90.00
_cell.angle_beta   90.00
_cell.angle_gamma   90.00
#
_symmetry.space_group_name_H-M   'P 1'
#
loop_
_entity.id
_entity.type
_entity.pdbx_description
1 polymer ?
#
loop_
_entity_poly.entity_id
_entity_poly.type
_entity_poly.pdbx_seq_one_letter_code
_entity_poly.pdbx_strand_id
1 'polypeptide(L)'
;MKMRIISKTQRLVKLKAVLRKIAQVLKRIAHFGRRAVLKLRCLLLRIFRDKFRNNNYLPRTKRILIYNIFEGKEALQEYKVIFLEALAKIVDEVHIVVNGELSQSGIRRLEAIGKVTLRENKGYDVAAFRAGILNLGQERLKEYDQLLLVNDTNIGPFKDLETVFSSVDSKSLDFWGISLGEIQPDFTGLNPFGYIPEHIQTYFLVIERSLLHQKSFYRYWEKLRDTDSRQKAIGRHETYFTKYFANLGFRYDALTRDTTDSAMYIHPLRVLNQGSPLVKYSALSNYNDDQFIWQGLERQSEIPELISYIEEKTDYPVEIITDIIDDFKKKSKQKYVLIIDGVENIIPQCTRYRVLNKAEQLEKLGYDVKVVNLSKLQLLDCKGASHIIIYRAPDLPILSQVCQLANKTGVPIFYDIDDLVFDTKYTDQLAYTQNLSTVDKNNYDESVRGYGRMLEKCDAVITSTNQLAKELKNYKKAVIINRNVLSKELVEISRKTPHKDSDNHKVKMAYFSGSITHNENFEMIKPAIISLLKKYPYLELHLAGHLDIPEDIAYFGEQIVTHPYVDWKELPRLISAIDINLAPLVHSTFNEAKSEIKWLEAAAVKVPTVASRIGSFEDMIDDGVDGILASDTEWEEKLEVLIINKASRSQIAENAFQTIMARATTKAIKMNFLEIKG
;
A
#
# COMPACT_ATOMS: atom_id res chain seq x y z
N MET A 1 -19.09 33.03 -51.43
CA MET A 1 -20.03 32.87 -50.29
C MET A 1 -20.40 31.39 -50.16
N LYS A 2 -19.73 30.63 -49.28
CA LYS A 2 -20.09 29.22 -48.98
C LYS A 2 -20.45 29.13 -47.50
N MET A 3 -21.76 29.20 -47.20
CA MET A 3 -22.30 28.95 -45.86
C MET A 3 -22.10 27.46 -45.51
N ARG A 4 -21.22 27.17 -44.56
CA ARG A 4 -21.15 25.85 -43.91
C ARG A 4 -22.40 25.67 -43.05
N ILE A 5 -23.28 24.77 -43.47
CA ILE A 5 -24.42 24.30 -42.70
C ILE A 5 -23.88 23.51 -41.49
N ILE A 6 -23.93 24.12 -40.31
CA ILE A 6 -23.57 23.48 -39.03
C ILE A 6 -24.66 22.46 -38.71
N SER A 7 -24.30 21.19 -38.52
CA SER A 7 -25.26 20.12 -38.23
C SER A 7 -25.99 20.36 -36.90
N LYS A 8 -27.27 19.97 -36.82
CA LYS A 8 -28.12 20.11 -35.61
C LYS A 8 -27.45 19.54 -34.35
N THR A 9 -26.64 18.49 -34.50
CA THR A 9 -25.88 17.83 -33.43
C THR A 9 -24.79 18.73 -32.83
N GLN A 10 -24.06 19.50 -33.65
CA GLN A 10 -23.05 20.45 -33.17
C GLN A 10 -23.66 21.66 -32.43
N ARG A 11 -24.85 22.11 -32.85
CA ARG A 11 -25.60 23.16 -32.11
C ARG A 11 -26.05 22.66 -30.73
N LEU A 12 -26.52 21.43 -30.62
CA LEU A 12 -26.93 20.81 -29.34
C LEU A 12 -25.74 20.64 -28.36
N VAL A 13 -24.57 20.24 -28.86
CA VAL A 13 -23.34 20.14 -28.04
C VAL A 13 -22.88 21.52 -27.55
N LYS A 14 -22.87 22.54 -28.42
CA LYS A 14 -22.56 23.91 -28.02
C LYS A 14 -23.57 24.47 -27.01
N LEU A 15 -24.87 24.20 -27.18
CA LEU A 15 -25.91 24.65 -26.26
C LEU A 15 -25.75 24.00 -24.87
N LYS A 16 -25.45 22.69 -24.81
CA LYS A 16 -25.14 21.99 -23.54
C LYS A 16 -23.88 22.56 -22.87
N ALA A 17 -22.84 22.90 -23.64
CA ALA A 17 -21.62 23.51 -23.10
C ALA A 17 -21.87 24.93 -22.53
N VAL A 18 -22.69 25.73 -23.22
CA VAL A 18 -23.10 27.06 -22.75
C VAL A 18 -23.97 26.96 -21.51
N LEU A 19 -24.96 26.06 -21.47
CA LEU A 19 -25.79 25.81 -20.29
C LEU A 19 -24.96 25.33 -19.08
N ARG A 20 -23.93 24.49 -19.29
CA ARG A 20 -22.99 24.11 -18.23
C ARG A 20 -22.17 25.30 -17.72
N LYS A 21 -21.70 26.18 -18.61
CA LYS A 21 -21.01 27.42 -18.21
C LYS A 21 -21.93 28.36 -17.43
N ILE A 22 -23.17 28.56 -17.88
CA ILE A 22 -24.17 29.37 -17.17
C ILE A 22 -24.46 28.78 -15.79
N ALA A 23 -24.66 27.46 -15.69
CA ALA A 23 -24.85 26.78 -14.41
C ALA A 23 -23.63 26.90 -13.48
N GLN A 24 -22.41 26.85 -14.01
CA GLN A 24 -21.18 27.10 -13.24
C GLN A 24 -21.08 28.55 -12.75
N VAL A 25 -21.45 29.53 -13.59
CA VAL A 25 -21.48 30.96 -13.22
C VAL A 25 -22.54 31.22 -12.16
N LEU A 26 -23.75 30.69 -12.32
CA LEU A 26 -24.83 30.79 -11.32
C LEU A 26 -24.45 30.12 -10.00
N LYS A 27 -23.78 28.95 -10.03
CA LYS A 27 -23.21 28.32 -8.83
C LYS A 27 -22.15 29.21 -8.17
N ARG A 28 -21.28 29.86 -8.94
CA ARG A 28 -20.28 30.80 -8.40
C ARG A 28 -20.92 32.04 -7.77
N ILE A 29 -21.95 32.60 -8.39
CA ILE A 29 -22.71 33.75 -7.85
C ILE A 29 -23.45 33.34 -6.56
N ALA A 30 -24.13 32.19 -6.54
CA ALA A 30 -24.80 31.68 -5.35
C ALA A 30 -23.80 31.34 -4.23
N HIS A 31 -22.63 30.81 -4.56
CA HIS A 31 -21.56 30.54 -3.61
C HIS A 31 -20.96 31.84 -3.05
N PHE A 32 -20.76 32.85 -3.90
CA PHE A 32 -20.29 34.18 -3.49
C PHE A 32 -21.31 34.89 -2.58
N GLY A 33 -22.60 34.87 -2.94
CA GLY A 33 -23.69 35.39 -2.12
C GLY A 33 -23.79 34.68 -0.76
N ARG A 34 -23.71 33.35 -0.73
CA ARG A 34 -23.65 32.59 0.54
C ARG A 34 -22.43 32.96 1.38
N ARG A 35 -21.25 33.12 0.76
CA ARG A 35 -20.01 33.50 1.47
C ARG A 35 -20.07 34.92 2.02
N ALA A 36 -20.68 35.85 1.30
CA ALA A 36 -20.93 37.21 1.77
C ALA A 36 -21.92 37.24 2.95
N VAL A 37 -23.02 36.48 2.87
CA VAL A 37 -23.99 36.33 3.97
C VAL A 37 -23.35 35.67 5.20
N LEU A 38 -22.52 34.63 5.03
CA LEU A 38 -21.76 34.00 6.11
C LEU A 38 -20.77 34.97 6.76
N LYS A 39 -20.06 35.78 5.97
CA LYS A 39 -19.15 36.81 6.49
C LYS A 39 -19.90 37.89 7.27
N LEU A 40 -21.03 38.38 6.75
CA LEU A 40 -21.85 39.37 7.42
C LEU A 40 -22.43 38.81 8.73
N ARG A 41 -22.95 37.58 8.70
CA ARG A 41 -23.44 36.87 9.89
C ARG A 41 -22.33 36.70 10.92
N CYS A 42 -21.13 36.29 10.50
CA CYS A 42 -19.97 36.16 11.38
C CYS A 42 -19.61 37.51 12.01
N LEU A 43 -19.59 38.60 11.22
CA LEU A 43 -19.32 39.95 11.72
C LEU A 43 -20.36 40.38 12.78
N LEU A 44 -21.65 40.17 12.51
CA LEU A 44 -22.72 40.48 13.46
C LEU A 44 -22.62 39.63 14.73
N LEU A 45 -22.38 38.33 14.59
CA LEU A 45 -22.18 37.42 15.73
C LEU A 45 -20.94 37.81 16.54
N ARG A 46 -19.87 38.26 15.88
CA ARG A 46 -18.65 38.73 16.54
C ARG A 46 -18.91 39.99 17.34
N ILE A 47 -19.62 40.97 16.77
CA ILE A 47 -20.02 42.20 17.50
C ILE A 47 -20.88 41.84 18.72
N PHE A 48 -21.84 40.93 18.55
CA PHE A 48 -22.66 40.47 19.67
C PHE A 48 -21.80 39.79 20.74
N ARG A 49 -20.97 38.82 20.35
CA ARG A 49 -20.08 38.10 21.28
C ARG A 49 -19.07 39.01 21.96
N ASP A 50 -18.53 40.01 21.27
CA ASP A 50 -17.59 40.95 21.85
C ASP A 50 -18.25 41.77 22.98
N LYS A 51 -19.56 42.07 22.89
CA LYS A 51 -20.31 42.71 23.99
C LYS A 51 -20.60 41.78 25.17
N PHE A 52 -20.66 40.47 24.95
CA PHE A 52 -20.96 39.46 25.96
C PHE A 52 -19.75 38.58 26.30
N ARG A 53 -18.53 38.95 25.85
CA ARG A 53 -17.30 38.21 26.15
C ARG A 53 -16.91 38.55 27.57
N ASN A 54 -17.52 37.82 28.50
CA ASN A 54 -17.24 37.91 29.91
C ASN A 54 -16.14 36.91 30.26
N ASN A 55 -14.95 37.09 29.67
CA ASN A 55 -13.72 36.48 30.17
C ASN A 55 -13.20 37.34 31.32
N ASN A 56 -14.05 37.59 32.34
CA ASN A 56 -13.54 38.11 33.59
C ASN A 56 -12.55 37.06 34.07
N TYR A 57 -11.26 37.30 33.86
CA TYR A 57 -10.20 36.47 34.41
C TYR A 57 -10.38 36.56 35.92
N LEU A 58 -11.15 35.61 36.44
CA LEU A 58 -11.46 35.53 37.85
C LEU A 58 -10.11 35.42 38.57
N PRO A 59 -9.98 35.95 39.81
CA PRO A 59 -8.73 35.88 40.56
C PRO A 59 -8.15 34.46 40.67
N ARG A 60 -9.00 33.44 40.51
CA ARG A 60 -8.63 32.04 40.30
C ARG A 60 -9.58 31.39 39.29
N THR A 61 -9.06 31.01 38.11
CA THR A 61 -9.79 30.30 37.05
C THR A 61 -9.94 28.83 37.41
N LYS A 62 -11.17 28.29 37.47
CA LYS A 62 -11.38 26.85 37.74
C LYS A 62 -11.20 26.04 36.45
N ARG A 63 -10.23 25.12 36.40
CA ARG A 63 -9.87 24.38 35.18
C ARG A 63 -10.10 22.88 35.30
N ILE A 64 -10.52 22.26 34.20
CA ILE A 64 -10.60 20.81 34.05
C ILE A 64 -9.78 20.33 32.86
N LEU A 65 -9.07 19.22 33.04
CA LEU A 65 -8.30 18.54 32.00
C LEU A 65 -8.98 17.24 31.58
N ILE A 66 -9.15 17.05 30.27
CA ILE A 66 -9.35 15.74 29.65
C ILE A 66 -8.06 15.39 28.90
N TYR A 67 -7.30 14.46 29.46
CA TYR A 67 -6.03 13.99 28.91
C TYR A 67 -6.22 12.64 28.23
N ASN A 68 -5.93 12.57 26.93
CA ASN A 68 -5.98 11.31 26.18
C ASN A 68 -4.60 10.67 26.09
N ILE A 69 -4.52 9.39 26.43
CA ILE A 69 -3.28 8.63 26.43
C ILE A 69 -3.45 7.29 25.70
N PHE A 70 -2.46 6.93 24.89
CA PHE A 70 -2.36 5.63 24.23
C PHE A 70 -0.99 5.04 24.50
N GLU A 71 -0.92 3.85 25.09
CA GLU A 71 0.35 3.17 25.33
C GLU A 71 0.48 1.94 24.44
N GLY A 72 1.54 1.92 23.63
CA GLY A 72 1.85 0.82 22.72
C GLY A 72 2.96 -0.10 23.24
N LYS A 73 3.61 0.27 24.35
CA LYS A 73 4.66 -0.51 25.01
C LYS A 73 4.11 -1.24 26.24
N GLU A 74 4.85 -2.21 26.74
CA GLU A 74 4.51 -2.93 27.98
C GLU A 74 4.49 -2.00 29.21
N ALA A 75 5.35 -0.98 29.21
CA ALA A 75 5.46 0.01 30.27
C ALA A 75 5.02 1.40 29.80
N LEU A 76 4.33 2.11 30.70
CA LEU A 76 3.94 3.50 30.50
C LEU A 76 5.18 4.39 30.38
N GLN A 77 5.28 5.14 29.28
CA GLN A 77 6.46 5.98 29.02
C GLN A 77 6.53 7.20 29.93
N GLU A 78 7.73 7.47 30.45
CA GLU A 78 7.98 8.51 31.46
C GLU A 78 7.61 9.93 31.01
N TYR A 79 7.92 10.27 29.75
CA TYR A 79 7.62 11.60 29.20
C TYR A 79 6.12 11.96 29.27
N LYS A 80 5.24 10.95 29.16
CA LYS A 80 3.78 11.14 29.24
C LYS A 80 3.35 11.49 30.65
N VAL A 81 3.98 10.84 31.64
CA VAL A 81 3.68 11.07 33.06
C VAL A 81 4.19 12.43 33.49
N ILE A 82 5.43 12.79 33.16
CA ILE A 82 5.99 14.13 33.45
C ILE A 82 5.08 15.23 32.89
N PHE A 83 4.64 15.07 31.64
CA PHE A 83 3.77 16.07 31.03
C PHE A 83 2.40 16.16 31.72
N LEU A 84 1.79 15.02 32.05
CA LEU A 84 0.53 14.96 32.77
C LEU A 84 0.62 15.56 34.18
N GLU A 85 1.68 15.26 34.94
CA GLU A 85 1.92 15.82 36.27
C GLU A 85 2.11 17.34 36.22
N ALA A 86 2.80 17.85 35.20
CA ALA A 86 2.95 19.29 35.01
C ALA A 86 1.60 19.97 34.71
N LEU A 87 0.74 19.34 33.90
CA LEU A 87 -0.62 19.84 33.65
C LEU A 87 -1.51 19.77 34.90
N ALA A 88 -1.37 18.70 35.70
CA ALA A 88 -2.15 18.51 36.92
C ALA A 88 -1.93 19.64 37.94
N LYS A 89 -0.74 20.27 37.96
CA LYS A 89 -0.44 21.42 38.84
C LYS A 89 -1.25 22.68 38.52
N ILE A 90 -1.68 22.84 37.27
CA ILE A 90 -2.38 24.06 36.83
C ILE A 90 -3.89 23.89 36.67
N VAL A 91 -4.43 22.70 36.98
CA VAL A 91 -5.87 22.40 36.90
C VAL A 91 -6.44 21.92 38.22
N ASP A 92 -7.75 22.06 38.41
CA ASP A 92 -8.43 21.63 39.64
C ASP A 92 -8.95 20.18 39.53
N GLU A 93 -9.17 19.66 38.32
CA GLU A 93 -9.60 18.29 38.11
C GLU A 93 -8.99 17.67 36.84
N VAL A 94 -8.53 16.42 36.95
CA VAL A 94 -7.89 15.66 35.87
C VAL A 94 -8.71 14.42 35.54
N HIS A 95 -9.14 14.30 34.28
CA HIS A 95 -9.77 13.11 33.69
C HIS A 95 -8.85 12.52 32.64
N ILE A 96 -8.42 11.29 32.86
CA ILE A 96 -7.47 10.58 32.02
C ILE A 96 -8.25 9.52 31.23
N VAL A 97 -8.25 9.64 29.90
CA VAL A 97 -8.89 8.69 29.00
C VAL A 97 -7.81 7.85 28.35
N VAL A 98 -7.76 6.57 28.70
CA VAL A 98 -6.82 5.59 28.15
C VAL A 98 -7.47 4.92 26.95
N ASN A 99 -6.90 5.12 25.76
CA ASN A 99 -7.26 4.37 24.57
C ASN A 99 -6.50 3.03 24.57
N GLY A 100 -7.23 1.92 24.63
CA GLY A 100 -6.64 0.58 24.69
C GLY A 100 -6.44 0.09 26.12
N GLU A 101 -5.49 -0.83 26.27
CA GLU A 101 -5.17 -1.48 27.53
C GLU A 101 -3.91 -0.88 28.15
N LEU A 102 -3.79 -0.98 29.47
CA LEU A 102 -2.61 -0.54 30.21
C LEU A 102 -2.36 -1.53 31.35
N SER A 103 -1.09 -1.73 31.69
CA SER A 103 -0.72 -2.57 32.83
C SER A 103 -1.31 -2.02 34.14
N GLN A 104 -1.57 -2.90 35.10
CA GLN A 104 -2.14 -2.50 36.39
C GLN A 104 -1.26 -1.49 37.14
N SER A 105 0.06 -1.60 36.99
CA SER A 105 1.01 -0.61 37.53
C SER A 105 0.86 0.74 36.85
N GLY A 106 0.71 0.77 35.53
CA GLY A 106 0.44 1.99 34.76
C GLY A 106 -0.88 2.65 35.17
N ILE A 107 -1.95 1.86 35.34
CA ILE A 107 -3.25 2.38 35.81
C ILE A 107 -3.12 3.03 37.18
N ARG A 108 -2.52 2.33 38.15
CA ARG A 108 -2.31 2.89 39.51
C ARG A 108 -1.52 4.19 39.51
N ARG A 109 -0.52 4.29 38.62
CA ARG A 109 0.29 5.50 38.47
C ARG A 109 -0.54 6.67 37.93
N LEU A 110 -1.42 6.42 36.96
CA LEU A 110 -2.33 7.44 36.44
C LEU A 110 -3.43 7.83 37.44
N GLU A 111 -3.97 6.86 38.19
CA GLU A 111 -4.97 7.09 39.25
C GLU A 111 -4.46 7.97 40.39
N ALA A 112 -3.15 7.97 40.64
CA ALA A 112 -2.53 8.88 41.60
C ALA A 112 -2.58 10.36 41.16
N ILE A 113 -2.77 10.62 39.86
CA ILE A 113 -2.79 11.98 39.29
C ILE A 113 -4.23 12.44 39.00
N GLY A 114 -5.10 11.54 38.55
CA GLY A 114 -6.46 11.88 38.16
C GLY A 114 -7.39 10.69 37.96
N LYS A 115 -8.65 10.97 37.62
CA LYS A 115 -9.65 9.93 37.38
C LYS A 115 -9.39 9.23 36.05
N VAL A 116 -9.12 7.93 36.09
CA VAL A 116 -8.84 7.12 34.89
C VAL A 116 -10.11 6.49 34.31
N THR A 117 -10.24 6.48 32.98
CA THR A 117 -11.29 5.77 32.23
C THR A 117 -10.67 5.07 31.04
N LEU A 118 -10.89 3.75 30.93
CA LEU A 118 -10.42 2.95 29.81
C LEU A 118 -11.49 2.89 28.71
N ARG A 119 -11.06 2.84 27.46
CA ARG A 119 -11.93 2.63 26.30
C ARG A 119 -11.20 1.87 25.19
N GLU A 120 -11.97 1.30 24.28
CA GLU A 120 -11.39 0.71 23.06
C GLU A 120 -10.57 1.75 22.28
N ASN A 121 -9.46 1.31 21.68
CA ASN A 121 -8.63 2.14 20.80
C ASN A 121 -9.32 2.34 19.42
N LYS A 122 -10.47 3.01 19.42
CA LYS A 122 -11.27 3.34 18.23
C LYS A 122 -11.60 4.83 18.19
N GLY A 123 -11.50 5.41 17.00
CA GLY A 123 -11.89 6.79 16.73
C GLY A 123 -10.84 7.86 17.04
N TYR A 124 -9.59 7.45 17.37
CA TYR A 124 -8.46 8.31 17.70
C TYR A 124 -8.75 9.28 18.88
N ASP A 125 -7.88 10.27 19.08
CA ASP A 125 -7.95 11.24 20.19
C ASP A 125 -9.29 11.97 20.26
N VAL A 126 -9.87 12.28 19.11
CA VAL A 126 -11.16 12.96 18.99
C VAL A 126 -12.29 12.18 19.67
N ALA A 127 -12.29 10.85 19.54
CA ALA A 127 -13.29 10.01 20.19
C ALA A 127 -13.07 9.92 21.70
N ALA A 128 -11.81 10.00 22.17
CA ALA A 128 -11.48 10.06 23.59
C ALA A 128 -11.93 11.38 24.21
N PHE A 129 -11.66 12.52 23.56
CA PHE A 129 -12.15 13.83 23.99
C PHE A 129 -13.67 13.87 24.02
N ARG A 130 -14.33 13.36 22.97
CA ARG A 130 -15.79 13.25 22.93
C ARG A 130 -16.33 12.42 24.09
N ALA A 131 -15.74 11.26 24.38
CA ALA A 131 -16.16 10.41 25.48
C ALA A 131 -16.03 11.13 26.83
N GLY A 132 -14.90 11.82 27.08
CA GLY A 132 -14.70 12.60 28.30
C GLY A 132 -15.72 13.73 28.46
N ILE A 133 -15.96 14.51 27.41
CA ILE A 133 -16.94 15.62 27.40
C ILE A 133 -18.36 15.11 27.66
N LEU A 134 -18.76 14.02 27.00
CA LEU A 134 -20.10 13.46 27.16
C LEU A 134 -20.30 12.79 28.52
N ASN A 135 -19.27 12.17 29.09
CA ASN A 135 -19.30 11.58 30.44
C ASN A 135 -19.45 12.66 31.52
N LEU A 136 -18.73 13.79 31.41
CA LEU A 136 -18.92 14.93 32.30
C LEU A 136 -20.34 15.51 32.20
N GLY A 137 -20.87 15.61 30.99
CA GLY A 137 -22.19 16.16 30.74
C GLY A 137 -22.21 17.69 30.71
N GLN A 138 -23.27 18.25 30.10
CA GLN A 138 -23.35 19.69 29.84
C GLN A 138 -23.37 20.54 31.11
N GLU A 139 -24.11 20.14 32.14
CA GLU A 139 -24.26 20.95 33.35
C GLU A 139 -22.96 21.00 34.15
N ARG A 140 -22.26 19.87 34.30
CA ARG A 140 -20.97 19.82 34.99
C ARG A 140 -19.89 20.64 34.28
N LEU A 141 -19.87 20.64 32.94
CA LEU A 141 -18.92 21.47 32.17
C LEU A 141 -19.09 22.97 32.42
N LYS A 142 -20.28 23.45 32.79
CA LYS A 142 -20.51 24.86 33.12
C LYS A 142 -19.94 25.27 34.48
N GLU A 143 -19.56 24.31 35.31
CA GLU A 143 -18.94 24.59 36.62
C GLU A 143 -17.48 25.05 36.48
N TYR A 144 -16.86 24.84 35.32
CA TYR A 144 -15.47 25.21 35.05
C TYR A 144 -15.41 26.44 34.15
N ASP A 145 -14.33 27.20 34.29
CA ASP A 145 -14.03 28.36 33.46
C ASP A 145 -13.20 27.95 32.23
N GLN A 146 -12.38 26.90 32.33
CA GLN A 146 -11.57 26.39 31.22
C GLN A 146 -11.64 24.87 31.12
N LEU A 147 -11.73 24.37 29.89
CA LEU A 147 -11.57 22.96 29.54
C LEU A 147 -10.32 22.78 28.69
N LEU A 148 -9.40 21.93 29.15
CA LEU A 148 -8.20 21.54 28.41
C LEU A 148 -8.43 20.17 27.77
N LEU A 149 -8.18 20.07 26.47
CA LEU A 149 -8.16 18.83 25.70
C LEU A 149 -6.74 18.61 25.22
N VAL A 150 -6.05 17.62 25.80
CA VAL A 150 -4.61 17.38 25.54
C VAL A 150 -4.37 15.90 25.28
N ASN A 151 -3.52 15.58 24.31
CA ASN A 151 -3.06 14.21 24.06
C ASN A 151 -1.60 14.00 24.45
N ASP A 152 -1.17 12.74 24.45
CA ASP A 152 0.16 12.26 24.86
C ASP A 152 1.21 12.27 23.73
N THR A 153 0.92 12.92 22.60
CA THR A 153 1.86 13.01 21.46
C THR A 153 2.88 14.15 21.60
N ASN A 154 3.02 14.68 22.82
CA ASN A 154 3.81 15.86 23.15
C ASN A 154 4.82 15.52 24.25
N ILE A 155 6.02 16.07 24.11
CA ILE A 155 7.12 15.97 25.06
C ILE A 155 7.33 17.35 25.68
N GLY A 156 7.53 17.38 27.00
CA GLY A 156 7.72 18.58 27.79
C GLY A 156 7.00 18.51 29.14
N PRO A 157 6.73 19.65 29.79
CA PRO A 157 6.96 21.00 29.28
C PRO A 157 8.43 21.46 29.42
N PHE A 158 8.90 22.25 28.45
CA PHE A 158 10.22 22.91 28.47
C PHE A 158 10.16 24.37 28.93
N LYS A 159 8.96 24.86 29.26
CA LYS A 159 8.70 26.18 29.84
C LYS A 159 7.61 26.04 30.89
N ASP A 160 7.64 26.93 31.88
CA ASP A 160 6.60 26.97 32.90
C ASP A 160 5.21 27.20 32.29
N LEU A 161 4.27 26.29 32.58
CA LEU A 161 2.94 26.33 32.00
C LEU A 161 2.09 27.47 32.58
N GLU A 162 2.31 27.90 33.83
CA GLU A 162 1.57 29.03 34.40
C GLU A 162 1.88 30.33 33.65
N THR A 163 3.16 30.54 33.34
CA THR A 163 3.63 31.66 32.51
C THR A 163 3.03 31.61 31.11
N VAL A 164 2.95 30.41 30.51
CA VAL A 164 2.34 30.21 29.20
C VAL A 164 0.86 30.60 29.22
N PHE A 165 0.07 30.10 30.18
CA PHE A 165 -1.35 30.44 30.31
C PHE A 165 -1.55 31.94 30.53
N SER A 166 -0.76 32.54 31.42
CA SER A 166 -0.81 33.98 31.73
C SER A 166 -0.56 34.85 30.49
N SER A 167 0.32 34.42 29.57
CA SER A 167 0.58 35.16 28.33
C SER A 167 -0.63 35.22 27.39
N VAL A 168 -1.48 34.18 27.39
CA VAL A 168 -2.65 34.07 26.51
C VAL A 168 -3.86 34.79 27.09
N ASP A 169 -3.99 34.83 28.42
CA ASP A 169 -5.07 35.55 29.10
C ASP A 169 -5.15 37.03 28.64
N SER A 170 -4.02 37.65 28.29
CA SER A 170 -4.00 39.02 27.73
C SER A 170 -4.77 39.20 26.40
N LYS A 171 -5.06 38.13 25.65
CA LYS A 171 -5.55 38.18 24.25
C LYS A 171 -7.08 38.12 24.10
N SER A 172 -7.84 37.94 25.18
CA SER A 172 -9.32 37.86 25.16
C SER A 172 -9.87 36.89 24.10
N LEU A 173 -9.41 35.64 24.13
CA LEU A 173 -9.77 34.58 23.18
C LEU A 173 -10.95 33.75 23.69
N ASP A 174 -11.63 33.02 22.80
CA ASP A 174 -12.70 32.10 23.19
C ASP A 174 -12.22 30.63 23.19
N PHE A 175 -11.13 30.33 22.49
CA PHE A 175 -10.37 29.08 22.56
C PHE A 175 -8.99 29.28 21.92
N TRP A 176 -7.99 28.49 22.33
CA TRP A 176 -6.63 28.60 21.82
C TRP A 176 -5.87 27.28 21.89
N GLY A 177 -4.72 27.20 21.24
CA GLY A 177 -3.81 26.06 21.35
C GLY A 177 -2.35 26.45 21.19
N ILE A 178 -1.47 25.45 21.04
CA ILE A 178 -0.03 25.71 20.94
C ILE A 178 0.34 26.21 19.54
N SER A 179 -0.17 25.59 18.49
CA SER A 179 0.22 25.88 17.09
C SER A 179 -0.98 25.90 16.13
N LEU A 180 -0.76 26.51 14.97
CA LEU A 180 -1.67 26.47 13.83
C LEU A 180 -1.23 25.45 12.77
N GLY A 181 -2.18 24.92 12.01
CA GLY A 181 -1.96 24.17 10.78
C GLY A 181 -2.16 25.03 9.53
N GLU A 182 -1.47 24.66 8.45
CA GLU A 182 -1.49 25.37 7.16
C GLU A 182 -2.83 25.28 6.42
N ILE A 183 -3.09 26.26 5.54
CA ILE A 183 -4.16 26.17 4.54
C ILE A 183 -3.67 25.30 3.39
N GLN A 184 -4.40 24.22 3.08
CA GLN A 184 -3.99 23.28 2.04
C GLN A 184 -5.19 22.62 1.33
N PRO A 185 -4.98 21.97 0.17
CA PRO A 185 -6.00 21.13 -0.46
C PRO A 185 -6.49 20.03 0.48
N ASP A 186 -7.79 19.72 0.43
CA ASP A 186 -8.37 18.66 1.25
C ASP A 186 -8.00 17.28 0.70
N PHE A 187 -6.90 16.73 1.20
CA PHE A 187 -6.48 15.36 0.90
C PHE A 187 -7.37 14.29 1.56
N THR A 188 -8.21 14.66 2.54
CA THR A 188 -9.14 13.72 3.19
C THR A 188 -10.39 13.49 2.35
N GLY A 189 -10.78 14.48 1.53
CA GLY A 189 -12.04 14.50 0.78
C GLY A 189 -13.29 14.55 1.67
N LEU A 190 -13.13 14.81 2.98
CA LEU A 190 -14.19 14.74 3.98
C LEU A 190 -14.45 16.09 4.66
N ASN A 191 -13.62 17.11 4.44
CA ASN A 191 -13.80 18.39 5.08
C ASN A 191 -15.00 19.14 4.44
N PRO A 192 -16.03 19.55 5.22
CA PRO A 192 -17.21 20.22 4.68
C PRO A 192 -16.93 21.54 3.94
N PHE A 193 -15.76 22.16 4.15
CA PHE A 193 -15.36 23.38 3.45
C PHE A 193 -14.78 23.12 2.06
N GLY A 194 -14.45 21.86 1.72
CA GLY A 194 -13.83 21.47 0.45
C GLY A 194 -12.35 21.80 0.32
N TYR A 195 -11.72 22.25 1.41
CA TYR A 195 -10.29 22.48 1.58
C TYR A 195 -9.97 22.41 3.08
N ILE A 196 -8.70 22.29 3.46
CA ILE A 196 -8.28 22.38 4.86
C ILE A 196 -8.01 23.86 5.18
N PRO A 197 -8.82 24.50 6.05
CA PRO A 197 -8.56 25.87 6.49
C PRO A 197 -7.43 25.91 7.51
N GLU A 198 -6.91 27.11 7.77
CA GLU A 198 -6.12 27.37 8.97
C GLU A 198 -6.93 26.94 10.21
N HIS A 199 -6.28 26.20 11.09
CA HIS A 199 -6.90 25.60 12.26
C HIS A 199 -5.88 25.44 13.39
N ILE A 200 -6.33 25.46 14.64
CA ILE A 200 -5.51 25.06 15.79
C ILE A 200 -5.29 23.54 15.72
N GLN A 201 -4.05 23.10 15.92
CA GLN A 201 -3.72 21.68 15.99
C GLN A 201 -4.27 21.07 17.29
N THR A 202 -5.07 20.02 17.18
CA THR A 202 -5.92 19.53 18.30
C THR A 202 -5.20 18.72 19.38
N TYR A 203 -3.89 18.57 19.31
CA TYR A 203 -3.11 17.87 20.34
C TYR A 203 -3.06 18.62 21.68
N PHE A 204 -3.34 19.93 21.66
CA PHE A 204 -3.45 20.79 22.83
C PHE A 204 -4.42 21.92 22.53
N LEU A 205 -5.60 21.88 23.14
CA LEU A 205 -6.68 22.82 22.90
C LEU A 205 -7.29 23.26 24.24
N VAL A 206 -7.36 24.57 24.46
CA VAL A 206 -7.99 25.18 25.63
C VAL A 206 -9.26 25.88 25.18
N ILE A 207 -10.38 25.53 25.81
CA ILE A 207 -11.68 26.14 25.56
C ILE A 207 -12.01 27.06 26.73
N GLU A 208 -12.17 28.34 26.43
CA GLU A 208 -12.50 29.36 27.42
C GLU A 208 -13.99 29.35 27.75
N ARG A 209 -14.32 29.91 28.91
CA ARG A 209 -15.69 30.00 29.45
C ARG A 209 -16.70 30.49 28.43
N SER A 210 -16.32 31.50 27.64
CA SER A 210 -17.18 32.15 26.64
C SER A 210 -17.70 31.18 25.56
N LEU A 211 -16.91 30.15 25.21
CA LEU A 211 -17.28 29.07 24.31
C LEU A 211 -17.79 27.84 25.08
N LEU A 212 -17.13 27.44 26.16
CA LEU A 212 -17.45 26.25 26.94
C LEU A 212 -18.92 26.23 27.40
N HIS A 213 -19.44 27.39 27.83
CA HIS A 213 -20.79 27.50 28.39
C HIS A 213 -21.89 27.57 27.31
N GLN A 214 -21.52 27.55 26.03
CA GLN A 214 -22.46 27.68 24.92
C GLN A 214 -23.11 26.34 24.61
N LYS A 215 -24.43 26.32 24.44
CA LYS A 215 -25.16 25.12 23.99
C LYS A 215 -24.64 24.58 22.66
N SER A 216 -24.14 25.46 21.78
CA SER A 216 -23.54 25.06 20.50
C SER A 216 -22.25 24.25 20.67
N PHE A 217 -21.48 24.49 21.74
CA PHE A 217 -20.26 23.74 22.01
C PHE A 217 -20.56 22.29 22.38
N TYR A 218 -21.42 22.06 23.38
CA TYR A 218 -21.79 20.70 23.78
C TYR A 218 -22.44 19.92 22.63
N ARG A 219 -23.37 20.58 21.90
CA ARG A 219 -24.08 19.99 20.75
C ARG A 219 -23.14 19.60 19.60
N TYR A 220 -22.00 20.28 19.44
CA TYR A 220 -21.00 19.92 18.44
C TYR A 220 -20.47 18.51 18.71
N TRP A 221 -20.10 18.23 19.96
CA TRP A 221 -19.57 16.94 20.39
C TRP A 221 -20.62 15.82 20.37
N GLU A 222 -21.87 16.11 20.75
CA GLU A 222 -22.97 15.14 20.64
C GLU A 222 -23.16 14.67 19.19
N LYS A 223 -23.15 15.62 18.24
CA LYS A 223 -23.41 15.37 16.82
C LYS A 223 -22.20 14.90 16.03
N LEU A 224 -21.01 14.91 16.62
CA LEU A 224 -19.79 14.48 15.96
C LEU A 224 -19.95 13.01 15.57
N ARG A 225 -19.96 12.77 14.25
CA ARG A 225 -20.08 11.42 13.65
C ARG A 225 -18.78 10.64 13.85
N ASP A 226 -18.84 9.35 13.59
CA ASP A 226 -17.70 8.43 13.72
C ASP A 226 -16.41 8.96 13.05
N THR A 227 -15.30 8.76 13.77
CA THR A 227 -13.91 9.12 13.45
C THR A 227 -12.99 7.90 13.45
N ASP A 228 -13.53 6.70 13.21
CA ASP A 228 -12.88 5.38 13.04
C ASP A 228 -11.74 5.28 12.01
N SER A 229 -11.40 6.37 11.29
CA SER A 229 -10.20 6.43 10.45
C SER A 229 -9.46 7.76 10.62
N ARG A 230 -8.15 7.75 10.38
CA ARG A 230 -7.31 8.95 10.42
C ARG A 230 -7.87 10.06 9.51
N GLN A 231 -8.29 9.74 8.28
CA GLN A 231 -8.88 10.75 7.39
C GLN A 231 -10.19 11.31 7.95
N LYS A 232 -11.03 10.48 8.59
CA LYS A 232 -12.28 10.96 9.19
C LYS A 232 -12.01 11.86 10.41
N ALA A 233 -11.07 11.50 11.27
CA ALA A 233 -10.66 12.34 12.41
C ALA A 233 -10.15 13.71 11.94
N ILE A 234 -9.23 13.72 10.96
CA ILE A 234 -8.65 14.96 10.40
C ILE A 234 -9.72 15.81 9.70
N GLY A 235 -10.48 15.21 8.78
CA GLY A 235 -11.40 15.94 7.90
C GLY A 235 -12.69 16.38 8.60
N ARG A 236 -13.22 15.60 9.56
CA ARG A 236 -14.49 15.90 10.24
C ARG A 236 -14.33 16.70 11.53
N HIS A 237 -13.15 16.67 12.16
CA HIS A 237 -12.91 17.36 13.43
C HIS A 237 -11.70 18.29 13.37
N GLU A 238 -10.47 17.77 13.28
CA GLU A 238 -9.24 18.55 13.50
C GLU A 238 -9.17 19.81 12.63
N THR A 239 -9.41 19.64 11.33
CA THR A 239 -9.39 20.72 10.34
C THR A 239 -10.73 21.47 10.22
N TYR A 240 -11.76 21.04 10.97
CA TYR A 240 -13.12 21.60 10.91
C TYR A 240 -13.45 22.48 12.12
N PHE A 241 -13.05 22.05 13.33
CA PHE A 241 -13.43 22.63 14.62
C PHE A 241 -13.19 24.14 14.68
N THR A 242 -11.95 24.56 14.40
CA THR A 242 -11.53 25.96 14.51
C THR A 242 -12.36 26.85 13.58
N LYS A 243 -12.49 26.45 12.31
CA LYS A 243 -13.22 27.23 11.32
C LYS A 243 -14.73 27.25 11.59
N TYR A 244 -15.28 26.16 12.12
CA TYR A 244 -16.69 26.08 12.51
C TYR A 244 -17.04 27.13 13.57
N PHE A 245 -16.29 27.17 14.68
CA PHE A 245 -16.54 28.15 15.74
C PHE A 245 -16.13 29.57 15.33
N ALA A 246 -15.07 29.75 14.55
CA ALA A 246 -14.73 31.06 13.99
C ALA A 246 -15.88 31.64 13.14
N ASN A 247 -16.55 30.81 12.32
CA ASN A 247 -17.71 31.24 11.53
C ASN A 247 -18.95 31.56 12.40
N LEU A 248 -18.99 31.06 13.64
CA LEU A 248 -19.99 31.43 14.64
C LEU A 248 -19.62 32.70 15.42
N GLY A 249 -18.52 33.38 15.07
CA GLY A 249 -18.08 34.65 15.65
C GLY A 249 -17.14 34.53 16.84
N PHE A 250 -16.67 33.32 17.19
CA PHE A 250 -15.70 33.12 18.27
C PHE A 250 -14.27 33.46 17.82
N ARG A 251 -13.46 33.98 18.73
CA ARG A 251 -12.05 34.32 18.54
C ARG A 251 -11.16 33.15 18.94
N TYR A 252 -10.15 32.89 18.13
CA TYR A 252 -9.15 31.89 18.40
C TYR A 252 -7.75 32.40 18.08
N ASP A 253 -6.75 31.79 18.69
CA ASP A 253 -5.34 32.01 18.36
C ASP A 253 -4.50 30.79 18.78
N ALA A 254 -3.23 30.82 18.43
CA ALA A 254 -2.23 29.90 18.95
C ALA A 254 -1.03 30.66 19.54
N LEU A 255 -0.22 29.97 20.36
CA LEU A 255 1.05 30.51 20.83
C LEU A 255 2.02 30.74 19.68
N THR A 256 2.16 29.73 18.82
CA THR A 256 3.01 29.79 17.62
C THR A 256 2.15 29.81 16.37
N ARG A 257 2.45 30.78 15.50
CA ARG A 257 1.79 30.96 14.20
C ARG A 257 2.66 30.54 13.03
N ASP A 258 3.87 30.05 13.31
CA ASP A 258 4.74 29.49 12.30
C ASP A 258 4.13 28.17 11.82
N THR A 259 3.42 28.28 10.71
CA THR A 259 2.84 27.13 10.03
C THR A 259 3.80 26.57 8.99
N THR A 260 4.87 27.31 8.65
CA THR A 260 5.72 27.02 7.50
C THR A 260 6.44 25.70 7.66
N ASP A 261 6.50 24.95 6.57
CA ASP A 261 7.27 23.71 6.47
C ASP A 261 6.93 22.69 7.57
N SER A 262 5.67 22.69 8.03
CA SER A 262 5.24 21.85 9.15
C SER A 262 6.14 21.99 10.39
N ALA A 263 6.48 23.23 10.77
CA ALA A 263 7.48 23.57 11.79
C ALA A 263 7.43 22.70 13.07
N MET A 264 6.25 22.37 13.59
CA MET A 264 6.10 21.51 14.78
C MET A 264 6.70 20.09 14.64
N TYR A 265 6.79 19.57 13.42
CA TYR A 265 7.26 18.21 13.12
C TYR A 265 8.70 18.18 12.58
N ILE A 266 9.16 19.29 12.00
CA ILE A 266 10.47 19.38 11.33
C ILE A 266 11.46 20.22 12.13
N HIS A 267 10.99 21.29 12.79
CA HIS A 267 11.81 22.33 13.42
C HIS A 267 11.51 22.48 14.92
N PRO A 268 11.72 21.44 15.74
CA PRO A 268 11.33 21.47 17.15
C PRO A 268 12.06 22.56 17.95
N LEU A 269 13.35 22.81 17.70
CA LEU A 269 14.11 23.83 18.41
C LEU A 269 13.65 25.24 18.02
N ARG A 270 13.42 25.48 16.72
CA ARG A 270 12.84 26.74 16.24
C ARG A 270 11.54 27.07 16.94
N VAL A 271 10.63 26.10 17.05
CA VAL A 271 9.30 26.33 17.65
C VAL A 271 9.38 26.51 19.17
N LEU A 272 10.31 25.84 19.87
CA LEU A 272 10.61 26.13 21.28
C LEU A 272 11.07 27.58 21.48
N ASN A 273 12.01 28.03 20.64
CA ASN A 273 12.52 29.41 20.66
C ASN A 273 11.41 30.45 20.38
N GLN A 274 10.43 30.12 19.56
CA GLN A 274 9.27 30.98 19.28
C GLN A 274 8.24 31.05 20.42
N GLY A 275 8.34 30.21 21.45
CA GLY A 275 7.40 30.26 22.58
C GLY A 275 6.74 28.94 22.94
N SER A 276 6.83 27.91 22.09
CA SER A 276 6.20 26.61 22.40
C SER A 276 6.79 26.01 23.68
N PRO A 277 5.97 25.49 24.61
CA PRO A 277 6.45 24.72 25.74
C PRO A 277 6.69 23.24 25.41
N LEU A 278 6.39 22.80 24.17
CA LEU A 278 6.32 21.38 23.81
C LEU A 278 7.07 21.06 22.52
N VAL A 279 7.60 19.84 22.46
CA VAL A 279 8.13 19.19 21.26
C VAL A 279 7.20 18.04 20.86
N LYS A 280 6.93 17.86 19.56
CA LYS A 280 6.16 16.71 19.09
C LYS A 280 7.01 15.44 19.19
N TYR A 281 6.43 14.36 19.72
CA TYR A 281 7.11 13.06 19.83
C TYR A 281 7.71 12.60 18.49
N SER A 282 6.94 12.75 17.40
CA SER A 282 7.36 12.35 16.05
C SER A 282 8.48 13.21 15.47
N ALA A 283 8.72 14.42 15.98
CA ALA A 283 9.82 15.26 15.52
C ALA A 283 11.19 14.60 15.79
N LEU A 284 11.30 13.86 16.90
CA LEU A 284 12.52 13.11 17.26
C LEU A 284 12.85 11.97 16.28
N SER A 285 11.91 11.58 15.40
CA SER A 285 12.21 10.61 14.34
C SER A 285 13.13 11.16 13.26
N ASN A 286 13.35 12.48 13.22
CA ASN A 286 14.27 13.17 12.32
C ASN A 286 15.64 13.36 12.98
N TYR A 287 16.16 12.36 13.70
CA TYR A 287 17.36 12.48 14.56
C TYR A 287 18.68 12.74 13.81
N ASN A 288 18.70 12.63 12.48
CA ASN A 288 19.83 13.03 11.63
C ASN A 288 19.34 13.37 10.21
N ASP A 289 20.23 13.92 9.39
CA ASP A 289 19.92 14.41 8.03
C ASP A 289 19.42 13.28 7.10
N ASP A 290 19.90 12.05 7.31
CA ASP A 290 19.52 10.87 6.52
C ASP A 290 18.01 10.57 6.59
N GLN A 291 17.33 11.02 7.65
CA GLN A 291 15.90 10.79 7.83
C GLN A 291 15.04 11.50 6.78
N PHE A 292 15.58 12.53 6.14
CA PHE A 292 14.91 13.33 5.12
C PHE A 292 15.14 12.82 3.69
N ILE A 293 16.17 11.99 3.46
CA ILE A 293 16.53 11.48 2.12
C ILE A 293 15.34 10.78 1.47
N TRP A 294 14.70 9.85 2.18
CA TRP A 294 13.53 9.12 1.70
C TRP A 294 12.21 9.92 1.74
N GLN A 295 12.28 11.17 2.21
CA GLN A 295 11.20 12.16 2.07
C GLN A 295 11.42 13.02 0.80
N GLY A 296 12.53 12.84 0.08
CA GLY A 296 12.91 13.65 -1.08
C GLY A 296 13.37 15.05 -0.71
N LEU A 297 13.83 15.24 0.53
CA LEU A 297 14.18 16.54 1.10
C LEU A 297 15.66 16.55 1.49
N GLU A 298 16.39 17.59 1.10
CA GLU A 298 17.77 17.83 1.52
C GLU A 298 17.73 18.85 2.66
N ARG A 299 17.90 18.38 3.91
CA ARG A 299 17.67 19.17 5.13
C ARG A 299 18.64 18.77 6.24
N GLN A 300 18.96 19.75 7.07
CA GLN A 300 19.66 19.53 8.34
C GLN A 300 18.65 19.29 9.46
N SER A 301 18.92 18.26 10.27
CA SER A 301 18.15 17.98 11.48
C SER A 301 18.47 19.00 12.58
N GLU A 302 17.44 19.51 13.26
CA GLU A 302 17.61 20.32 14.49
C GLU A 302 17.71 19.46 15.76
N ILE A 303 17.67 18.12 15.65
CA ILE A 303 17.64 17.23 16.82
C ILE A 303 18.95 17.26 17.62
N PRO A 304 20.16 17.28 17.02
CA PRO A 304 21.40 17.44 17.78
C PRO A 304 21.42 18.73 18.61
N GLU A 305 21.07 19.87 18.01
CA GLU A 305 21.02 21.15 18.71
C GLU A 305 19.89 21.21 19.74
N LEU A 306 18.77 20.54 19.49
CA LEU A 306 17.68 20.40 20.47
C LEU A 306 18.15 19.68 21.73
N ILE A 307 18.92 18.59 21.59
CA ILE A 307 19.47 17.85 22.74
C ILE A 307 20.36 18.78 23.57
N SER A 308 21.33 19.47 22.95
CA SER A 308 22.20 20.41 23.65
C SER A 308 21.40 21.54 24.32
N TYR A 309 20.37 22.06 23.66
CA TYR A 309 19.48 23.05 24.27
C TYR A 309 18.78 22.52 25.53
N ILE A 310 18.25 21.30 25.49
CA ILE A 310 17.56 20.69 26.63
C ILE A 310 18.54 20.49 27.79
N GLU A 311 19.73 19.99 27.53
CA GLU A 311 20.79 19.77 28.54
C GLU A 311 21.28 21.07 29.18
N GLU A 312 21.46 22.13 28.39
CA GLU A 312 22.07 23.37 28.86
C GLU A 312 21.08 24.39 29.42
N LYS A 313 19.81 24.34 28.99
CA LYS A 313 18.82 25.42 29.21
C LYS A 313 17.56 24.97 29.94
N THR A 314 17.40 23.69 30.23
CA THR A 314 16.18 23.16 30.88
C THR A 314 16.52 22.14 31.95
N ASP A 315 15.59 21.91 32.87
CA ASP A 315 15.70 20.84 33.87
C ASP A 315 15.03 19.53 33.41
N TYR A 316 14.67 19.43 32.12
CA TYR A 316 14.00 18.23 31.59
C TYR A 316 15.01 17.09 31.42
N PRO A 317 14.72 15.85 31.90
CA PRO A 317 15.66 14.74 31.80
C PRO A 317 15.97 14.39 30.33
N VAL A 318 17.19 14.72 29.89
CA VAL A 318 17.61 14.50 28.49
C VAL A 318 17.64 13.01 28.13
N GLU A 319 17.86 12.15 29.12
CA GLU A 319 17.92 10.70 28.95
C GLU A 319 16.62 10.18 28.31
N ILE A 320 15.47 10.75 28.68
CA ILE A 320 14.17 10.40 28.10
C ILE A 320 14.14 10.70 26.59
N ILE A 321 14.73 11.83 26.17
CA ILE A 321 14.79 12.22 24.75
C ILE A 321 15.71 11.26 24.00
N THR A 322 16.89 10.97 24.56
CA THR A 322 17.86 10.06 23.96
C THR A 322 17.33 8.63 23.84
N ASP A 323 16.60 8.13 24.85
CA ASP A 323 15.93 6.83 24.83
C ASP A 323 14.87 6.75 23.71
N ILE A 324 14.06 7.79 23.54
CA ILE A 324 13.07 7.85 22.44
C ILE A 324 13.78 7.82 21.08
N ILE A 325 14.87 8.57 20.93
CA ILE A 325 15.66 8.58 19.70
C ILE A 325 16.27 7.21 19.43
N ASP A 326 16.81 6.55 20.46
CA ASP A 326 17.39 5.22 20.32
C ASP A 326 16.35 4.16 19.96
N ASP A 327 15.11 4.31 20.42
CA ASP A 327 14.00 3.50 19.95
C ASP A 327 13.66 3.73 18.48
N PHE A 328 13.72 4.98 17.99
CA PHE A 328 13.60 5.27 16.57
C PHE A 328 14.74 4.62 15.76
N LYS A 329 15.99 4.71 16.24
CA LYS A 329 17.15 4.05 15.61
C LYS A 329 17.04 2.53 15.61
N LYS A 330 16.54 1.92 16.69
CA LYS A 330 16.31 0.47 16.75
C LYS A 330 15.27 0.04 15.71
N LYS A 331 14.16 0.78 15.62
CA LYS A 331 13.13 0.53 14.60
C LYS A 331 13.66 0.70 13.17
N SER A 332 14.52 1.69 12.92
CA SER A 332 15.12 1.89 11.59
C SER A 332 16.14 0.80 11.21
N LYS A 333 16.69 0.06 12.18
CA LYS A 333 17.57 -1.08 11.94
C LYS A 333 16.82 -2.33 11.47
N GLN A 334 15.50 -2.41 11.70
CA GLN A 334 14.72 -3.50 11.13
C GLN A 334 14.67 -3.30 9.62
N LYS A 335 15.37 -4.17 8.90
CA LYS A 335 15.44 -4.12 7.45
C LYS A 335 14.53 -5.18 6.83
N TYR A 336 13.93 -4.84 5.70
CA TYR A 336 13.13 -5.76 4.91
C TYR A 336 13.55 -5.72 3.44
N VAL A 337 13.14 -6.71 2.66
CA VAL A 337 13.19 -6.64 1.20
C VAL A 337 11.88 -6.00 0.72
N LEU A 338 11.98 -4.91 -0.02
CA LEU A 338 10.82 -4.27 -0.64
C LEU A 338 10.63 -4.86 -2.05
N ILE A 339 9.46 -5.43 -2.33
CA ILE A 339 9.06 -5.82 -3.68
C ILE A 339 7.95 -4.89 -4.17
N ILE A 340 8.21 -4.21 -5.28
CA ILE A 340 7.28 -3.31 -5.95
C ILE A 340 6.64 -4.07 -7.11
N ASP A 341 5.34 -4.35 -7.00
CA ASP A 341 4.57 -5.01 -8.05
C ASP A 341 4.09 -3.97 -9.08
N GLY A 342 4.73 -3.93 -10.26
CA GLY A 342 4.34 -3.09 -11.38
C GLY A 342 3.16 -3.61 -12.20
N VAL A 343 2.80 -4.88 -12.04
CA VAL A 343 1.63 -5.50 -12.71
C VAL A 343 0.37 -5.33 -11.87
N GLU A 344 0.53 -5.22 -10.54
CA GLU A 344 -0.56 -4.97 -9.59
C GLU A 344 -1.70 -6.00 -9.66
N ASN A 345 -1.35 -7.27 -9.89
CA ASN A 345 -2.29 -8.37 -10.04
C ASN A 345 -3.30 -8.21 -11.21
N ILE A 346 -3.04 -7.31 -12.18
CA ILE A 346 -3.78 -7.25 -13.45
C ILE A 346 -3.65 -8.57 -14.22
N ILE A 347 -2.47 -9.19 -14.11
CA ILE A 347 -2.19 -10.54 -14.62
C ILE A 347 -1.87 -11.42 -13.40
N PRO A 348 -2.84 -12.13 -12.80
CA PRO A 348 -2.68 -12.76 -11.50
C PRO A 348 -1.55 -13.80 -11.42
N GLN A 349 -1.28 -14.52 -12.51
CA GLN A 349 -0.20 -15.49 -12.58
C GLN A 349 1.18 -14.83 -12.48
N CYS A 350 1.36 -13.64 -13.06
CA CYS A 350 2.59 -12.87 -13.01
C CYS A 350 2.90 -12.42 -11.58
N THR A 351 1.94 -11.75 -10.92
CA THR A 351 2.07 -11.35 -9.52
C THR A 351 2.28 -12.57 -8.61
N ARG A 352 1.58 -13.68 -8.82
CA ARG A 352 1.77 -14.88 -8.01
C ARG A 352 3.19 -15.44 -8.10
N TYR A 353 3.66 -15.78 -9.30
CA TYR A 353 4.94 -16.46 -9.45
C TYR A 353 6.14 -15.54 -9.22
N ARG A 354 6.05 -14.27 -9.63
CA ARG A 354 7.20 -13.35 -9.57
C ARG A 354 7.23 -12.49 -8.31
N VAL A 355 6.08 -12.18 -7.71
CA VAL A 355 6.01 -11.34 -6.50
C VAL A 355 5.72 -12.17 -5.25
N LEU A 356 4.58 -12.85 -5.19
CA LEU A 356 4.12 -13.49 -3.95
C LEU A 356 4.92 -14.75 -3.60
N ASN A 357 5.12 -15.66 -4.55
CA ASN A 357 5.94 -16.85 -4.33
C ASN A 357 7.42 -16.48 -4.09
N LYS A 358 7.86 -15.31 -4.59
CA LYS A 358 9.19 -14.79 -4.29
C LYS A 358 9.28 -14.24 -2.87
N ALA A 359 8.27 -13.48 -2.44
CA ALA A 359 8.18 -13.04 -1.05
C ALA A 359 8.24 -14.24 -0.10
N GLU A 360 7.46 -15.30 -0.38
CA GLU A 360 7.49 -16.54 0.41
C GLU A 360 8.87 -17.22 0.41
N GLN A 361 9.60 -17.20 -0.71
CA GLN A 361 10.98 -17.71 -0.76
C GLN A 361 11.93 -16.88 0.12
N LEU A 362 11.85 -15.56 0.04
CA LEU A 362 12.70 -14.63 0.80
C LEU A 362 12.40 -14.71 2.31
N GLU A 363 11.13 -14.80 2.69
CA GLU A 363 10.70 -15.03 4.08
C GLU A 363 11.29 -16.32 4.63
N LYS A 364 11.27 -17.40 3.83
CA LYS A 364 11.89 -18.67 4.22
C LYS A 364 13.42 -18.56 4.39
N LEU A 365 14.07 -17.68 3.63
CA LEU A 365 15.50 -17.38 3.77
C LEU A 365 15.82 -16.48 4.97
N GLY A 366 14.81 -16.04 5.74
CA GLY A 366 14.97 -15.26 6.95
C GLY A 366 14.85 -13.74 6.75
N TYR A 367 14.40 -13.28 5.58
CA TYR A 367 14.14 -11.87 5.34
C TYR A 367 12.72 -11.49 5.78
N ASP A 368 12.59 -10.32 6.42
CA ASP A 368 11.29 -9.63 6.43
C ASP A 368 11.01 -9.12 5.00
N VAL A 369 9.79 -9.27 4.50
CA VAL A 369 9.43 -8.84 3.14
C VAL A 369 8.21 -7.92 3.17
N LYS A 370 8.27 -6.85 2.38
CA LYS A 370 7.16 -5.93 2.17
C LYS A 370 6.83 -5.89 0.69
N VAL A 371 5.58 -6.17 0.33
CA VAL A 371 5.08 -6.07 -1.04
C VAL A 371 4.19 -4.84 -1.17
N VAL A 372 4.45 -4.00 -2.19
CA VAL A 372 3.67 -2.79 -2.46
C VAL A 372 3.33 -2.73 -3.95
N ASN A 373 2.05 -2.51 -4.26
CA ASN A 373 1.63 -2.19 -5.63
C ASN A 373 2.20 -0.83 -6.04
N LEU A 374 2.68 -0.71 -7.27
CA LEU A 374 3.28 0.52 -7.80
C LEU A 374 2.38 1.76 -7.59
N SER A 375 1.07 1.64 -7.79
CA SER A 375 0.08 2.71 -7.60
C SER A 375 -0.04 3.22 -6.16
N LYS A 376 0.41 2.43 -5.18
CA LYS A 376 0.40 2.76 -3.74
C LYS A 376 1.79 3.07 -3.19
N LEU A 377 2.83 2.98 -4.02
CA LEU A 377 4.20 3.21 -3.61
C LEU A 377 4.38 4.64 -3.09
N GLN A 378 4.96 4.76 -1.91
CA GLN A 378 5.45 6.00 -1.34
C GLN A 378 6.98 5.90 -1.19
N LEU A 379 7.72 7.01 -1.33
CA LEU A 379 9.17 7.00 -1.12
C LEU A 379 9.55 6.51 0.30
N LEU A 380 8.67 6.76 1.27
CA LEU A 380 8.81 6.28 2.64
C LEU A 380 8.76 4.74 2.76
N ASP A 381 8.16 4.04 1.80
CA ASP A 381 8.18 2.57 1.74
C ASP A 381 9.56 2.01 1.42
N CYS A 382 10.48 2.83 0.90
CA CYS A 382 11.86 2.46 0.68
C CYS A 382 12.73 2.71 1.92
N LYS A 383 12.23 3.48 2.90
CA LYS A 383 12.92 3.70 4.17
C LYS A 383 12.99 2.36 4.95
N GLY A 384 14.21 1.91 5.22
CA GLY A 384 14.48 0.63 5.88
C GLY A 384 14.57 -0.57 4.92
N ALA A 385 14.45 -0.37 3.61
CA ALA A 385 14.69 -1.44 2.65
C ALA A 385 16.18 -1.84 2.68
N SER A 386 16.45 -3.14 2.84
CA SER A 386 17.77 -3.74 2.60
C SER A 386 18.05 -3.94 1.11
N HIS A 387 17.00 -4.25 0.36
CA HIS A 387 17.01 -4.49 -1.09
C HIS A 387 15.67 -4.01 -1.65
N ILE A 388 15.68 -3.52 -2.88
CA ILE A 388 14.46 -3.12 -3.59
C ILE A 388 14.36 -3.96 -4.87
N ILE A 389 13.25 -4.67 -5.06
CA ILE A 389 12.95 -5.45 -6.26
C ILE A 389 11.79 -4.77 -6.99
N ILE A 390 12.00 -4.33 -8.22
CA ILE A 390 10.98 -3.71 -9.06
C ILE A 390 10.54 -4.75 -10.10
N TYR A 391 9.34 -5.28 -9.96
CA TYR A 391 8.81 -6.27 -10.89
C TYR A 391 8.03 -5.60 -12.02
N ARG A 392 8.51 -5.80 -13.26
CA ARG A 392 7.83 -5.46 -14.53
C ARG A 392 7.11 -4.10 -14.51
N ALA A 393 7.84 -3.05 -14.15
CA ALA A 393 7.34 -1.67 -14.11
C ALA A 393 8.09 -0.80 -15.12
N PRO A 394 7.39 0.02 -15.94
CA PRO A 394 8.08 0.91 -16.86
C PRO A 394 8.76 2.04 -16.07
N ASP A 395 9.73 2.70 -16.69
CA ASP A 395 10.39 3.87 -16.10
C ASP A 395 9.38 5.01 -15.84
N LEU A 396 9.09 5.25 -14.56
CA LEU A 396 8.21 6.31 -14.07
C LEU A 396 8.98 7.30 -13.19
N PRO A 397 8.52 8.56 -13.06
CA PRO A 397 9.20 9.56 -12.22
C PRO A 397 9.46 9.12 -10.79
N ILE A 398 8.50 8.43 -10.15
CA ILE A 398 8.66 7.93 -8.78
C ILE A 398 9.73 6.84 -8.69
N LEU A 399 9.78 5.90 -9.64
CA LEU A 399 10.79 4.83 -9.65
C LEU A 399 12.18 5.38 -9.98
N SER A 400 12.27 6.37 -10.87
CA SER A 400 13.50 7.12 -11.11
C SER A 400 14.03 7.78 -9.83
N GLN A 401 13.15 8.39 -9.01
CA GLN A 401 13.53 8.95 -7.73
C GLN A 401 13.97 7.86 -6.73
N VAL A 402 13.26 6.74 -6.68
CA VAL A 402 13.67 5.58 -5.86
C VAL A 402 15.09 5.15 -6.23
N CYS A 403 15.41 5.03 -7.51
CA CYS A 403 16.77 4.67 -7.95
C CYS A 403 17.84 5.68 -7.52
N GLN A 404 17.57 6.97 -7.66
CA GLN A 404 18.51 8.01 -7.23
C GLN A 404 18.77 7.97 -5.72
N LEU A 405 17.71 7.79 -4.92
CA LEU A 405 17.82 7.76 -3.46
C LEU A 405 18.46 6.47 -2.94
N ALA A 406 18.13 5.33 -3.54
CA ALA A 406 18.78 4.05 -3.24
C ALA A 406 20.29 4.11 -3.53
N ASN A 407 20.70 4.70 -4.67
CA ASN A 407 22.12 4.91 -4.97
C ASN A 407 22.82 5.80 -3.94
N LYS A 408 22.16 6.89 -3.49
CA LYS A 408 22.71 7.76 -2.43
C LYS A 408 22.85 7.06 -1.08
N THR A 409 21.98 6.08 -0.79
CA THR A 409 21.92 5.39 0.51
C THR A 409 22.55 4.00 0.50
N GLY A 410 23.08 3.56 -0.65
CA GLY A 410 23.71 2.25 -0.81
C GLY A 410 22.73 1.07 -0.77
N VAL A 411 21.45 1.29 -1.06
CA VAL A 411 20.45 0.22 -1.12
C VAL A 411 20.46 -0.39 -2.53
N PRO A 412 20.75 -1.69 -2.70
CA PRO A 412 20.75 -2.34 -4.00
C PRO A 412 19.34 -2.48 -4.58
N ILE A 413 19.25 -2.31 -5.90
CA ILE A 413 18.02 -2.34 -6.68
C ILE A 413 18.09 -3.43 -7.74
N PHE A 414 17.06 -4.26 -7.79
CA PHE A 414 16.93 -5.34 -8.75
C PHE A 414 15.71 -5.11 -9.61
N TYR A 415 15.87 -5.25 -10.92
CA TYR A 415 14.73 -5.30 -11.83
C TYR A 415 14.31 -6.76 -12.01
N ASP A 416 13.05 -7.13 -11.81
CA ASP A 416 12.55 -8.48 -12.09
C ASP A 416 11.68 -8.47 -13.34
N ILE A 417 11.95 -9.39 -14.26
CA ILE A 417 11.19 -9.55 -15.50
C ILE A 417 11.08 -11.03 -15.91
N ASP A 418 9.88 -11.40 -16.37
CA ASP A 418 9.49 -12.78 -16.69
C ASP A 418 9.36 -13.10 -18.18
N ASP A 419 9.35 -12.08 -19.06
CA ASP A 419 9.27 -12.23 -20.51
C ASP A 419 10.29 -11.32 -21.24
N LEU A 420 10.55 -11.58 -22.53
CA LEU A 420 11.32 -10.70 -23.42
C LEU A 420 10.54 -9.44 -23.83
N VAL A 421 10.03 -8.69 -22.85
CA VAL A 421 9.23 -7.47 -23.05
C VAL A 421 10.00 -6.20 -22.71
N PHE A 422 11.33 -6.21 -22.77
CA PHE A 422 12.18 -5.05 -22.45
C PHE A 422 12.86 -4.41 -23.67
N ASP A 423 12.71 -5.00 -24.87
CA ASP A 423 13.17 -4.45 -26.15
C ASP A 423 12.18 -4.85 -27.26
N THR A 424 11.80 -3.88 -28.11
CA THR A 424 10.80 -4.11 -29.16
C THR A 424 11.29 -5.13 -30.18
N LYS A 425 12.59 -5.32 -30.35
CA LYS A 425 13.16 -6.32 -31.28
C LYS A 425 12.63 -7.75 -31.01
N TYR A 426 12.28 -8.05 -29.76
CA TYR A 426 11.69 -9.34 -29.39
C TYR A 426 10.17 -9.34 -29.57
N THR A 427 9.49 -8.28 -29.13
CA THR A 427 8.03 -8.23 -29.18
C THR A 427 7.47 -8.02 -30.58
N ASP A 428 8.20 -7.38 -31.48
CA ASP A 428 7.83 -7.16 -32.89
C ASP A 428 7.66 -8.48 -33.67
N GLN A 429 8.26 -9.56 -33.16
CA GLN A 429 8.16 -10.90 -33.72
C GLN A 429 6.84 -11.60 -33.32
N LEU A 430 6.10 -11.07 -32.34
CA LEU A 430 4.89 -11.70 -31.83
C LEU A 430 3.69 -11.40 -32.71
N ALA A 431 2.99 -12.44 -33.16
CA ALA A 431 1.76 -12.33 -33.95
C ALA A 431 0.71 -11.39 -33.34
N TYR A 432 0.57 -11.41 -32.00
CA TYR A 432 -0.32 -10.50 -31.28
C TYR A 432 -0.03 -9.02 -31.57
N THR A 433 1.24 -8.62 -31.52
CA THR A 433 1.64 -7.22 -31.71
C THR A 433 1.50 -6.74 -33.15
N GLN A 434 1.58 -7.66 -34.12
CA GLN A 434 1.44 -7.37 -35.54
C GLN A 434 -0.02 -7.02 -35.91
N ASN A 435 -0.98 -7.51 -35.13
CA ASN A 435 -2.41 -7.28 -35.32
C ASN A 435 -2.96 -6.07 -34.54
N LEU A 436 -2.10 -5.35 -33.80
CA LEU A 436 -2.51 -4.16 -33.05
C LEU A 436 -2.77 -2.98 -33.99
N SER A 437 -3.69 -2.10 -33.59
CA SER A 437 -3.83 -0.79 -34.25
C SER A 437 -2.53 0.01 -34.08
N THR A 438 -2.26 0.97 -34.97
CA THR A 438 -1.05 1.81 -34.88
C THR A 438 -0.94 2.52 -33.52
N VAL A 439 -2.08 2.93 -32.95
CA VAL A 439 -2.11 3.60 -31.62
C VAL A 439 -1.77 2.61 -30.52
N ASP A 440 -2.36 1.42 -30.53
CA ASP A 440 -2.11 0.40 -29.51
C ASP A 440 -0.68 -0.14 -29.59
N LYS A 441 -0.15 -0.32 -30.81
CA LYS A 441 1.25 -0.71 -31.02
C LYS A 441 2.22 0.32 -30.44
N ASN A 442 2.00 1.60 -30.71
CA ASN A 442 2.85 2.66 -30.16
C ASN A 442 2.81 2.70 -28.62
N ASN A 443 1.63 2.53 -28.01
CA ASN A 443 1.49 2.47 -26.55
C ASN A 443 2.18 1.24 -25.94
N TYR A 444 2.03 0.09 -26.60
CA TYR A 444 2.69 -1.15 -26.22
C TYR A 444 4.22 -1.00 -26.29
N ASP A 445 4.73 -0.48 -27.41
CA ASP A 445 6.17 -0.29 -27.62
C ASP A 445 6.78 0.71 -26.65
N GLU A 446 6.06 1.78 -26.30
CA GLU A 446 6.54 2.72 -25.29
C GLU A 446 6.60 2.06 -23.91
N SER A 447 5.68 1.15 -23.60
CA SER A 447 5.74 0.36 -22.36
C SER A 447 6.97 -0.57 -22.36
N VAL A 448 7.22 -1.26 -23.48
CA VAL A 448 8.40 -2.12 -23.68
C VAL A 448 9.71 -1.34 -23.52
N ARG A 449 9.84 -0.19 -24.17
CA ARG A 449 11.01 0.69 -24.01
C ARG A 449 11.13 1.22 -22.58
N GLY A 450 10.00 1.51 -21.94
CA GLY A 450 9.94 1.89 -20.52
C GLY A 450 10.51 0.81 -19.60
N TYR A 451 10.21 -0.47 -19.84
CA TYR A 451 10.79 -1.59 -19.11
C TYR A 451 12.31 -1.68 -19.31
N GLY A 452 12.79 -1.50 -20.55
CA GLY A 452 14.22 -1.45 -20.86
C GLY A 452 14.97 -0.33 -20.14
N ARG A 453 14.41 0.89 -20.12
CA ARG A 453 14.98 2.04 -19.38
C ARG A 453 15.02 1.80 -17.87
N MET A 454 14.00 1.15 -17.30
CA MET A 454 13.96 0.83 -15.87
C MET A 454 15.00 -0.22 -15.51
N LEU A 455 15.13 -1.27 -16.33
CA LEU A 455 16.16 -2.31 -16.21
C LEU A 455 17.57 -1.70 -16.18
N GLU A 456 17.86 -0.76 -17.07
CA GLU A 456 19.17 -0.11 -17.15
C GLU A 456 19.54 0.60 -15.84
N LYS A 457 18.57 1.25 -15.19
CA LYS A 457 18.74 2.02 -13.94
C LYS A 457 18.94 1.18 -12.68
N CYS A 458 18.56 -0.09 -12.69
CA CYS A 458 18.72 -0.99 -11.52
C CYS A 458 20.16 -1.52 -11.44
N ASP A 459 20.59 -2.15 -10.36
CA ASP A 459 21.95 -2.70 -10.22
C ASP A 459 22.11 -4.06 -10.88
N ALA A 460 21.08 -4.89 -10.78
CA ALA A 460 21.01 -6.23 -11.37
C ALA A 460 19.61 -6.54 -11.91
N VAL A 461 19.51 -7.60 -12.70
CA VAL A 461 18.22 -8.11 -13.20
C VAL A 461 17.98 -9.54 -12.72
N ILE A 462 16.77 -9.80 -12.23
CA ILE A 462 16.29 -11.12 -11.80
C ILE A 462 15.36 -11.65 -12.88
N THR A 463 15.51 -12.92 -13.23
CA THR A 463 14.62 -13.60 -14.17
C THR A 463 14.37 -15.06 -13.80
N SER A 464 13.60 -15.80 -14.62
CA SER A 464 13.14 -17.15 -14.30
C SER A 464 13.72 -18.27 -15.15
N THR A 465 14.33 -18.00 -16.31
CA THR A 465 14.80 -19.05 -17.25
C THR A 465 16.21 -18.78 -17.77
N ASN A 466 16.92 -19.83 -18.21
CA ASN A 466 18.29 -19.73 -18.72
C ASN A 466 18.35 -18.90 -20.01
N GLN A 467 17.42 -19.11 -20.94
CA GLN A 467 17.38 -18.37 -22.19
C GLN A 467 17.05 -16.88 -21.96
N LEU A 468 16.09 -16.56 -21.09
CA LEU A 468 15.80 -15.16 -20.76
C LEU A 468 17.02 -14.49 -20.11
N ALA A 469 17.72 -15.21 -19.23
CA ALA A 469 18.96 -14.72 -18.64
C ALA A 469 20.06 -14.47 -19.68
N LYS A 470 20.20 -15.35 -20.68
CA LYS A 470 21.13 -15.19 -21.80
C LYS A 470 20.85 -13.91 -22.59
N GLU A 471 19.59 -13.65 -22.92
CA GLU A 471 19.20 -12.42 -23.63
C GLU A 471 19.40 -11.17 -22.79
N LEU A 472 19.09 -11.23 -21.49
CA LEU A 472 19.28 -10.14 -20.53
C LEU A 472 20.76 -9.76 -20.33
N LYS A 473 21.71 -10.70 -20.48
CA LYS A 473 23.15 -10.43 -20.41
C LYS A 473 23.63 -9.42 -21.45
N ASN A 474 22.88 -9.22 -22.54
CA ASN A 474 23.16 -8.19 -23.54
C ASN A 474 22.87 -6.77 -23.02
N TYR A 475 22.11 -6.63 -21.92
CA TYR A 475 21.64 -5.35 -21.36
C TYR A 475 22.17 -5.10 -19.96
N LYS A 476 22.37 -6.16 -19.16
CA LYS A 476 22.86 -6.06 -17.78
C LYS A 476 23.92 -7.11 -17.50
N LYS A 477 25.03 -6.70 -16.88
CA LYS A 477 26.11 -7.62 -16.50
C LYS A 477 25.67 -8.60 -15.40
N ALA A 478 25.03 -8.08 -14.35
CA ALA A 478 24.54 -8.86 -13.23
C ALA A 478 23.14 -9.39 -13.54
N VAL A 479 23.06 -10.67 -13.93
CA VAL A 479 21.80 -11.38 -14.20
C VAL A 479 21.68 -12.55 -13.23
N ILE A 480 20.56 -12.59 -12.51
CA ILE A 480 20.26 -13.56 -11.46
C ILE A 480 19.09 -14.44 -11.90
N ILE A 481 19.23 -15.75 -11.78
CA ILE A 481 18.15 -16.69 -12.07
C ILE A 481 17.46 -17.07 -10.76
N ASN A 482 16.20 -16.67 -10.62
CA ASN A 482 15.27 -17.14 -9.61
C ASN A 482 14.09 -17.81 -10.34
N ARG A 483 14.17 -19.13 -10.52
CA ARG A 483 13.16 -19.94 -11.22
C ARG A 483 11.79 -19.84 -10.54
N ASN A 484 10.73 -20.04 -11.33
CA ASN A 484 9.38 -20.11 -10.80
C ASN A 484 9.22 -21.39 -9.96
N VAL A 485 8.56 -21.27 -8.81
CA VAL A 485 8.31 -22.39 -7.89
C VAL A 485 6.87 -22.37 -7.41
N LEU A 486 6.37 -23.52 -6.96
CA LEU A 486 5.03 -23.63 -6.37
C LEU A 486 5.05 -23.09 -4.93
N SER A 487 4.08 -22.25 -4.60
CA SER A 487 3.83 -21.79 -3.23
C SER A 487 3.38 -22.93 -2.32
N LYS A 488 3.52 -22.73 -1.01
CA LYS A 488 2.97 -23.67 -0.02
C LYS A 488 1.46 -23.89 -0.24
N GLU A 489 0.70 -22.81 -0.51
CA GLU A 489 -0.75 -22.90 -0.74
C GLU A 489 -1.08 -23.77 -1.96
N LEU A 490 -0.41 -23.55 -3.09
CA LEU A 490 -0.68 -24.33 -4.30
C LEU A 490 -0.32 -25.81 -4.13
N VAL A 491 0.77 -26.11 -3.41
CA VAL A 491 1.14 -27.49 -3.06
C VAL A 491 0.08 -28.14 -2.17
N GLU A 492 -0.45 -27.42 -1.17
CA GLU A 492 -1.49 -27.93 -0.29
C GLU A 492 -2.81 -28.21 -1.02
N ILE A 493 -3.22 -27.33 -1.94
CA ILE A 493 -4.40 -27.54 -2.78
C ILE A 493 -4.20 -28.76 -3.68
N SER A 494 -3.06 -28.85 -4.35
CA SER A 494 -2.76 -29.93 -5.30
C SER A 494 -2.75 -31.30 -4.62
N ARG A 495 -2.19 -31.40 -3.41
CA ARG A 495 -2.16 -32.65 -2.63
C ARG A 495 -3.51 -33.14 -2.14
N LYS A 496 -4.52 -32.27 -2.04
CA LYS A 496 -5.90 -32.69 -1.69
C LYS A 496 -6.63 -33.33 -2.86
N THR A 497 -6.15 -33.08 -4.08
CA THR A 497 -6.78 -33.51 -5.33
C THR A 497 -5.73 -34.16 -6.25
N PRO A 498 -5.00 -35.20 -5.79
CA PRO A 498 -4.08 -35.88 -6.68
C PRO A 498 -4.88 -36.59 -7.76
N HIS A 499 -4.36 -36.58 -8.98
CA HIS A 499 -4.86 -37.40 -10.06
C HIS A 499 -4.87 -38.87 -9.61
N LYS A 500 -5.98 -39.54 -9.93
CA LYS A 500 -6.13 -40.97 -9.78
C LYS A 500 -6.54 -41.48 -11.15
N ASP A 501 -5.63 -42.19 -11.80
CA ASP A 501 -5.91 -42.81 -13.08
C ASP A 501 -7.08 -43.79 -12.88
N SER A 502 -8.24 -43.42 -13.42
CA SER A 502 -9.47 -44.19 -13.28
C SER A 502 -9.47 -45.37 -14.25
N ASP A 503 -10.06 -46.51 -13.89
CA ASP A 503 -10.29 -47.63 -14.83
C ASP A 503 -11.40 -47.35 -15.86
N ASN A 504 -11.67 -46.07 -16.09
CA ASN A 504 -12.59 -45.64 -17.12
C ASN A 504 -11.96 -46.00 -18.47
N HIS A 505 -12.77 -46.52 -19.40
CA HIS A 505 -12.28 -46.99 -20.70
C HIS A 505 -11.82 -45.85 -21.62
N LYS A 506 -11.55 -44.65 -21.10
CA LYS A 506 -11.16 -43.43 -21.82
C LYS A 506 -9.80 -42.93 -21.35
N VAL A 507 -9.08 -42.27 -22.25
CA VAL A 507 -7.84 -41.55 -21.96
C VAL A 507 -8.03 -40.08 -22.29
N LYS A 508 -7.69 -39.19 -21.37
CA LYS A 508 -7.92 -37.74 -21.48
C LYS A 508 -6.59 -37.02 -21.60
N MET A 509 -6.41 -36.29 -22.70
CA MET A 509 -5.30 -35.34 -22.84
C MET A 509 -5.84 -33.91 -22.81
N ALA A 510 -5.11 -32.97 -22.22
CA ALA A 510 -5.57 -31.58 -22.12
C ALA A 510 -4.53 -30.55 -22.47
N TYR A 511 -4.96 -29.50 -23.17
CA TYR A 511 -4.20 -28.28 -23.38
C TYR A 511 -4.82 -27.11 -22.60
N PHE A 512 -4.07 -26.60 -21.63
CA PHE A 512 -4.44 -25.43 -20.82
C PHE A 512 -3.79 -24.19 -21.43
N SER A 513 -4.49 -23.49 -22.33
CA SER A 513 -3.88 -22.41 -23.11
C SER A 513 -3.44 -21.23 -22.24
N GLY A 514 -4.16 -20.93 -21.17
CA GLY A 514 -3.90 -19.79 -20.29
C GLY A 514 -4.40 -18.48 -20.89
N SER A 515 -3.65 -17.89 -21.85
CA SER A 515 -3.97 -16.61 -22.50
C SER A 515 -4.39 -16.78 -23.98
N ILE A 516 -4.83 -15.67 -24.60
CA ILE A 516 -5.32 -15.58 -25.99
C ILE A 516 -4.20 -15.85 -27.04
N THR A 517 -2.93 -15.74 -26.65
CA THR A 517 -1.76 -15.68 -27.56
C THR A 517 -1.17 -17.04 -27.96
N HIS A 518 -2.00 -18.06 -28.15
CA HIS A 518 -1.52 -19.46 -28.14
C HIS A 518 -2.02 -20.36 -29.26
N ASN A 519 -2.68 -19.80 -30.28
CA ASN A 519 -3.17 -20.59 -31.42
C ASN A 519 -2.02 -21.27 -32.19
N GLU A 520 -0.89 -20.58 -32.40
CA GLU A 520 0.27 -21.14 -33.12
C GLU A 520 0.83 -22.43 -32.48
N ASN A 521 0.87 -22.49 -31.15
CA ASN A 521 1.39 -23.64 -30.43
C ASN A 521 0.48 -24.86 -30.57
N PHE A 522 -0.83 -24.62 -30.54
CA PHE A 522 -1.81 -25.68 -30.72
C PHE A 522 -1.87 -26.15 -32.17
N GLU A 523 -1.79 -25.23 -33.13
CA GLU A 523 -1.74 -25.52 -34.56
C GLU A 523 -0.55 -26.43 -34.93
N MET A 524 0.61 -26.24 -34.29
CA MET A 524 1.78 -27.10 -34.47
C MET A 524 1.50 -28.58 -34.15
N ILE A 525 0.75 -28.86 -33.07
CA ILE A 525 0.48 -30.24 -32.63
C ILE A 525 -0.84 -30.79 -33.16
N LYS A 526 -1.66 -29.96 -33.80
CA LYS A 526 -2.97 -30.33 -34.33
C LYS A 526 -2.94 -31.54 -35.27
N PRO A 527 -2.00 -31.68 -36.23
CA PRO A 527 -1.96 -32.85 -37.11
C PRO A 527 -1.79 -34.16 -36.34
N ALA A 528 -0.90 -34.20 -35.34
CA ALA A 528 -0.69 -35.35 -34.48
C ALA A 528 -1.94 -35.68 -33.65
N ILE A 529 -2.58 -34.66 -33.07
CA ILE A 529 -3.84 -34.82 -32.34
C ILE A 529 -4.93 -35.43 -33.22
N ILE A 530 -5.12 -34.91 -34.44
CA ILE A 530 -6.13 -35.42 -35.38
C ILE A 530 -5.85 -36.88 -35.76
N SER A 531 -4.59 -37.25 -35.98
CA SER A 531 -4.20 -38.64 -36.26
C SER A 531 -4.58 -39.56 -35.09
N LEU A 532 -4.23 -39.17 -33.87
CA LEU A 532 -4.50 -39.95 -32.66
C LEU A 532 -5.99 -40.07 -32.34
N LEU A 533 -6.78 -38.99 -32.50
CA LEU A 533 -8.22 -39.02 -32.30
C LEU A 533 -8.92 -39.98 -33.27
N LYS A 534 -8.46 -40.06 -34.54
CA LYS A 534 -8.95 -41.04 -35.52
C LYS A 534 -8.56 -42.47 -35.13
N LYS A 535 -7.35 -42.67 -34.61
CA LYS A 535 -6.81 -43.99 -34.26
C LYS A 535 -7.43 -44.56 -32.98
N TYR A 536 -7.77 -43.70 -32.01
CA TYR A 536 -8.25 -44.08 -30.68
C TYR A 536 -9.61 -43.45 -30.36
N PRO A 537 -10.73 -44.16 -30.60
CA PRO A 537 -12.08 -43.65 -30.31
C PRO A 537 -12.34 -43.35 -28.82
N TYR A 538 -11.52 -43.90 -27.92
CA TYR A 538 -11.60 -43.67 -26.48
C TYR A 538 -10.77 -42.47 -25.99
N LEU A 539 -10.03 -41.81 -26.88
CA LEU A 539 -9.22 -40.63 -26.56
C LEU A 539 -10.11 -39.38 -26.53
N GLU A 540 -10.03 -38.61 -25.45
CA GLU A 540 -10.65 -37.30 -25.30
C GLU A 540 -9.58 -36.19 -25.31
N LEU A 541 -9.83 -35.12 -26.06
CA LEU A 541 -9.07 -33.88 -26.03
C LEU A 541 -9.85 -32.83 -25.23
N HIS A 542 -9.23 -32.38 -24.14
CA HIS A 542 -9.75 -31.33 -23.27
C HIS A 542 -9.06 -30.00 -23.59
N LEU A 543 -9.83 -28.98 -23.92
CA LEU A 543 -9.33 -27.63 -24.21
C LEU A 543 -9.82 -26.67 -23.14
N ALA A 544 -8.90 -26.03 -22.42
CA ALA A 544 -9.23 -25.12 -21.32
C ALA A 544 -8.62 -23.74 -21.54
N GLY A 545 -9.45 -22.70 -21.42
CA GLY A 545 -9.04 -21.30 -21.55
C GLY A 545 -9.58 -20.62 -22.81
N HIS A 546 -8.85 -19.62 -23.30
CA HIS A 546 -9.24 -18.80 -24.47
C HIS A 546 -8.72 -19.43 -25.76
N LEU A 547 -9.34 -20.52 -26.21
CA LEU A 547 -9.01 -21.16 -27.48
C LEU A 547 -10.29 -21.30 -28.32
N ASP A 548 -10.26 -20.78 -29.54
CA ASP A 548 -11.30 -21.05 -30.52
C ASP A 548 -11.13 -22.50 -31.01
N ILE A 549 -12.19 -23.31 -30.96
CA ILE A 549 -12.13 -24.70 -31.44
C ILE A 549 -12.06 -24.66 -32.97
N PRO A 550 -10.97 -25.15 -33.59
CA PRO A 550 -10.89 -25.23 -35.05
C PRO A 550 -11.98 -26.16 -35.62
N GLU A 551 -12.61 -25.78 -36.75
CA GLU A 551 -13.69 -26.56 -37.37
C GLU A 551 -13.27 -28.00 -37.72
N ASP A 552 -12.00 -28.19 -38.07
CA ASP A 552 -11.38 -29.47 -38.40
C ASP A 552 -11.20 -30.42 -37.19
N ILE A 553 -11.26 -29.89 -35.96
CA ILE A 553 -11.29 -30.67 -34.71
C ILE A 553 -12.72 -30.82 -34.18
N ALA A 554 -13.58 -29.82 -34.37
CA ALA A 554 -14.96 -29.86 -33.91
C ALA A 554 -15.75 -31.09 -34.44
N TYR A 555 -15.37 -31.62 -35.61
CA TYR A 555 -15.96 -32.83 -36.20
C TYR A 555 -15.84 -34.09 -35.32
N PHE A 556 -14.87 -34.16 -34.40
CA PHE A 556 -14.67 -35.31 -33.50
C PHE A 556 -15.69 -35.39 -32.35
N GLY A 557 -16.64 -34.45 -32.27
CA GLY A 557 -17.84 -34.55 -31.42
C GLY A 557 -17.53 -34.87 -29.96
N GLU A 558 -17.99 -36.03 -29.49
CA GLU A 558 -17.86 -36.45 -28.08
C GLU A 558 -16.41 -36.63 -27.59
N GLN A 559 -15.43 -36.71 -28.49
CA GLN A 559 -14.01 -36.75 -28.11
C GLN A 559 -13.46 -35.37 -27.74
N ILE A 560 -14.17 -34.27 -28.03
CA ILE A 560 -13.70 -32.91 -27.75
C ILE A 560 -14.48 -32.34 -26.57
N VAL A 561 -13.77 -31.98 -25.50
CA VAL A 561 -14.35 -31.42 -24.28
C VAL A 561 -13.75 -30.04 -24.04
N THR A 562 -14.59 -29.03 -23.86
CA THR A 562 -14.10 -27.67 -23.52
C THR A 562 -14.39 -27.32 -22.08
N HIS A 563 -13.46 -26.57 -21.49
CA HIS A 563 -13.55 -26.06 -20.13
C HIS A 563 -13.39 -24.55 -20.13
N PRO A 564 -14.17 -23.83 -19.31
CA PRO A 564 -13.99 -22.40 -19.17
C PRO A 564 -12.63 -22.07 -18.55
N TYR A 565 -12.21 -20.82 -18.69
CA TYR A 565 -11.12 -20.28 -17.88
C TYR A 565 -11.51 -20.37 -16.40
N VAL A 566 -10.60 -20.89 -15.56
CA VAL A 566 -10.82 -21.07 -14.11
C VAL A 566 -9.79 -20.30 -13.30
N ASP A 567 -10.15 -19.97 -12.07
CA ASP A 567 -9.19 -19.45 -11.10
C ASP A 567 -8.10 -20.49 -10.81
N TRP A 568 -6.90 -20.02 -10.52
CA TRP A 568 -5.75 -20.86 -10.27
C TRP A 568 -5.92 -21.81 -9.07
N LYS A 569 -6.81 -21.51 -8.11
CA LYS A 569 -7.12 -22.42 -7.00
C LYS A 569 -7.95 -23.62 -7.44
N GLU A 570 -8.74 -23.45 -8.50
CA GLU A 570 -9.55 -24.52 -9.10
C GLU A 570 -8.78 -25.29 -10.18
N LEU A 571 -7.74 -24.67 -10.75
CA LEU A 571 -6.92 -25.27 -11.80
C LEU A 571 -6.33 -26.64 -11.41
N PRO A 572 -5.76 -26.87 -10.20
CA PRO A 572 -5.32 -28.20 -9.78
C PRO A 572 -6.39 -29.27 -9.88
N ARG A 573 -7.64 -28.95 -9.50
CA ARG A 573 -8.76 -29.89 -9.62
C ARG A 573 -9.02 -30.24 -11.08
N LEU A 574 -9.01 -29.26 -11.97
CA LEU A 574 -9.24 -29.48 -13.39
C LEU A 574 -8.10 -30.30 -14.01
N ILE A 575 -6.84 -29.95 -13.74
CA ILE A 575 -5.67 -30.71 -14.21
C ILE A 575 -5.72 -32.14 -13.68
N SER A 576 -6.06 -32.36 -12.40
CA SER A 576 -6.12 -33.69 -11.80
C SER A 576 -7.13 -34.65 -12.43
N ALA A 577 -8.07 -34.12 -13.23
CA ALA A 577 -9.08 -34.91 -13.94
C ALA A 577 -8.61 -35.41 -15.32
N ILE A 578 -7.38 -35.07 -15.72
CA ILE A 578 -6.76 -35.37 -17.02
C ILE A 578 -5.65 -36.41 -16.84
N ASP A 579 -5.43 -37.25 -17.84
CA ASP A 579 -4.39 -38.31 -17.82
C ASP A 579 -3.07 -37.86 -18.46
N ILE A 580 -3.10 -36.90 -19.40
CA ILE A 580 -1.92 -36.35 -20.10
C ILE A 580 -2.04 -34.82 -20.25
N ASN A 581 -1.08 -34.07 -19.72
CA ASN A 581 -0.99 -32.62 -19.90
C ASN A 581 -0.16 -32.27 -21.16
N LEU A 582 -0.64 -31.33 -21.97
CA LEU A 582 0.01 -30.87 -23.20
C LEU A 582 0.64 -29.48 -22.97
N ALA A 583 1.92 -29.34 -23.30
CA ALA A 583 2.64 -28.08 -23.20
C ALA A 583 3.44 -27.73 -24.48
N PRO A 584 2.76 -27.55 -25.63
CA PRO A 584 3.41 -27.16 -26.88
C PRO A 584 3.90 -25.71 -26.85
N LEU A 585 5.05 -25.51 -27.48
CA LEU A 585 5.65 -24.22 -27.79
C LEU A 585 6.37 -24.31 -29.15
N VAL A 586 6.07 -23.39 -30.06
CA VAL A 586 6.81 -23.28 -31.34
C VAL A 586 8.21 -22.71 -31.11
N HIS A 587 9.19 -23.12 -31.92
CA HIS A 587 10.55 -22.60 -31.82
C HIS A 587 10.63 -21.10 -32.15
N SER A 588 11.00 -20.32 -31.15
CA SER A 588 11.36 -18.90 -31.26
C SER A 588 12.16 -18.49 -30.03
N THR A 589 12.98 -17.44 -30.14
CA THR A 589 13.72 -16.89 -28.98
C THR A 589 12.78 -16.51 -27.85
N PHE A 590 11.56 -16.01 -28.17
CA PHE A 590 10.56 -15.68 -27.17
C PHE A 590 10.01 -16.90 -26.44
N ASN A 591 9.73 -17.99 -27.15
CA ASN A 591 9.22 -19.21 -26.53
C ASN A 591 10.31 -19.99 -25.78
N GLU A 592 11.56 -19.97 -26.25
CA GLU A 592 12.70 -20.54 -25.50
C GLU A 592 12.90 -19.85 -24.14
N ALA A 593 12.53 -18.56 -24.04
CA ALA A 593 12.58 -17.80 -22.80
C ALA A 593 11.42 -18.10 -21.82
N LYS A 594 10.34 -18.79 -22.27
CA LYS A 594 9.19 -19.12 -21.40
C LYS A 594 9.53 -20.17 -20.36
N SER A 595 8.84 -20.11 -19.23
CA SER A 595 9.02 -21.03 -18.11
C SER A 595 8.12 -22.27 -18.16
N GLU A 596 8.54 -23.26 -17.39
CA GLU A 596 8.04 -24.63 -17.25
C GLU A 596 6.80 -24.75 -16.34
N ILE A 597 6.07 -23.66 -16.09
CA ILE A 597 4.95 -23.63 -15.13
C ILE A 597 3.89 -24.70 -15.41
N LYS A 598 3.56 -24.94 -16.69
CA LYS A 598 2.58 -25.98 -17.08
C LYS A 598 2.99 -27.38 -16.60
N TRP A 599 4.29 -27.68 -16.64
CA TRP A 599 4.83 -28.93 -16.11
C TRP A 599 4.81 -28.96 -14.58
N LEU A 600 5.17 -27.84 -13.92
CA LEU A 600 5.11 -27.74 -12.46
C LEU A 600 3.69 -27.96 -11.92
N GLU A 601 2.68 -27.31 -12.50
CA GLU A 601 1.29 -27.40 -12.07
C GLU A 601 0.70 -28.79 -12.31
N ALA A 602 1.03 -29.43 -13.45
CA ALA A 602 0.61 -30.81 -13.74
C ALA A 602 1.30 -31.85 -12.84
N ALA A 603 2.60 -31.71 -12.62
CA ALA A 603 3.35 -32.57 -11.71
C ALA A 603 2.82 -32.49 -10.28
N ALA A 604 2.34 -31.31 -9.83
CA ALA A 604 1.81 -31.12 -8.47
C ALA A 604 0.59 -31.99 -8.15
N VAL A 605 -0.19 -32.33 -9.17
CA VAL A 605 -1.35 -33.22 -9.08
C VAL A 605 -1.09 -34.60 -9.68
N LYS A 606 0.17 -34.97 -9.95
CA LYS A 606 0.56 -36.27 -10.53
C LYS A 606 -0.05 -36.54 -11.91
N VAL A 607 0.05 -35.55 -12.81
CA VAL A 607 -0.29 -35.70 -14.23
C VAL A 607 0.98 -35.56 -15.06
N PRO A 608 1.32 -36.54 -15.94
CA PRO A 608 2.50 -36.45 -16.78
C PRO A 608 2.31 -35.39 -17.86
N THR A 609 3.39 -34.72 -18.26
CA THR A 609 3.36 -33.68 -19.31
C THR A 609 4.14 -34.13 -20.53
N VAL A 610 3.56 -33.94 -21.72
CA VAL A 610 4.28 -33.91 -22.99
C VAL A 610 4.51 -32.45 -23.38
N ALA A 611 5.76 -32.03 -23.44
CA ALA A 611 6.16 -30.66 -23.73
C ALA A 611 7.04 -30.59 -24.98
N SER A 612 7.08 -29.42 -25.63
CA SER A 612 8.08 -29.17 -26.67
C SER A 612 9.50 -29.27 -26.10
N ARG A 613 10.42 -29.85 -26.86
CA ARG A 613 11.86 -29.85 -26.57
C ARG A 613 12.46 -28.47 -26.83
N ILE A 614 12.22 -27.53 -25.90
CA ILE A 614 12.62 -26.14 -26.07
C ILE A 614 12.85 -25.46 -24.71
N GLY A 615 13.94 -24.69 -24.62
CA GLY A 615 14.20 -23.74 -23.54
C GLY A 615 14.06 -24.35 -22.15
N SER A 616 13.25 -23.70 -21.31
CA SER A 616 13.11 -24.10 -19.90
C SER A 616 12.49 -25.48 -19.67
N PHE A 617 11.75 -26.02 -20.64
CA PHE A 617 11.29 -27.41 -20.55
C PHE A 617 12.47 -28.38 -20.66
N GLU A 618 13.39 -28.15 -21.59
CA GLU A 618 14.58 -29.00 -21.76
C GLU A 618 15.60 -28.80 -20.62
N ASP A 619 15.68 -27.60 -20.04
CA ASP A 619 16.51 -27.35 -18.86
C ASP A 619 16.08 -28.19 -17.63
N MET A 620 14.77 -28.46 -17.52
CA MET A 620 14.16 -28.94 -16.28
C MET A 620 13.66 -30.37 -16.39
N ILE A 621 13.10 -30.79 -17.53
CA ILE A 621 12.51 -32.12 -17.70
C ILE A 621 13.60 -33.11 -18.12
N ASP A 622 13.67 -34.24 -17.42
CA ASP A 622 14.42 -35.41 -17.84
C ASP A 622 13.50 -36.31 -18.70
N ASP A 623 13.78 -36.34 -20.01
CA ASP A 623 12.91 -36.96 -21.02
C ASP A 623 12.72 -38.46 -20.77
N GLY A 624 11.46 -38.89 -20.67
CA GLY A 624 11.09 -40.27 -20.34
C GLY A 624 11.07 -40.59 -18.85
N VAL A 625 11.59 -39.70 -18.00
CA VAL A 625 11.68 -39.92 -16.55
C VAL A 625 10.62 -39.12 -15.81
N ASP A 626 10.61 -37.80 -15.94
CA ASP A 626 9.73 -36.90 -15.17
C ASP A 626 8.90 -35.95 -16.07
N GLY A 627 8.96 -36.20 -17.38
CA GLY A 627 8.12 -35.65 -18.43
C GLY A 627 8.53 -36.26 -19.76
N ILE A 628 7.85 -35.88 -20.85
CA ILE A 628 8.21 -36.28 -22.21
C ILE A 628 8.51 -35.03 -23.02
N LEU A 629 9.65 -35.02 -23.70
CA LEU A 629 10.05 -33.95 -24.61
C LEU A 629 9.88 -34.41 -26.07
N ALA A 630 9.10 -33.64 -26.82
CA ALA A 630 8.84 -33.87 -28.25
C ALA A 630 9.42 -32.74 -29.10
N SER A 631 10.13 -33.07 -30.17
CA SER A 631 10.33 -32.14 -31.29
C SER A 631 9.04 -32.00 -32.11
N ASP A 632 9.01 -31.02 -33.02
CA ASP A 632 7.84 -30.71 -33.86
C ASP A 632 7.31 -31.92 -34.63
N THR A 633 8.16 -32.90 -34.96
CA THR A 633 7.79 -34.11 -35.72
C THR A 633 7.49 -35.33 -34.84
N GLU A 634 7.78 -35.28 -33.54
CA GLU A 634 7.70 -36.46 -32.65
C GLU A 634 6.42 -36.49 -31.81
N TRP A 635 5.55 -35.48 -31.92
CA TRP A 635 4.35 -35.35 -31.08
C TRP A 635 3.43 -36.57 -31.12
N GLU A 636 3.18 -37.13 -32.31
CA GLU A 636 2.30 -38.29 -32.46
C GLU A 636 2.86 -39.52 -31.73
N GLU A 637 4.12 -39.86 -31.97
CA GLU A 637 4.80 -40.99 -31.34
C GLU A 637 4.86 -40.84 -29.81
N LYS A 638 5.30 -39.67 -29.34
CA LYS A 638 5.49 -39.39 -27.91
C LYS A 638 4.17 -39.40 -27.15
N LEU A 639 3.10 -38.87 -27.73
CA LEU A 639 1.76 -38.95 -27.15
C LEU A 639 1.23 -40.38 -27.16
N GLU A 640 1.42 -41.11 -28.25
CA GLU A 640 0.96 -42.49 -28.40
C GLU A 640 1.51 -43.41 -27.30
N VAL A 641 2.79 -43.26 -26.94
CA VAL A 641 3.42 -44.00 -25.82
C VAL A 641 2.62 -43.84 -24.54
N LEU A 642 2.19 -42.62 -24.21
CA LEU A 642 1.40 -42.36 -23.01
C LEU A 642 -0.06 -42.79 -23.18
N ILE A 643 -0.65 -42.71 -24.37
CA ILE A 643 -2.03 -43.11 -24.61
C ILE A 643 -2.22 -44.61 -24.38
N ILE A 644 -1.30 -45.45 -24.88
CA ILE A 644 -1.42 -46.91 -24.81
C ILE A 644 -0.86 -47.51 -23.52
N ASN A 645 0.04 -46.81 -22.81
CA ASN A 645 0.73 -47.35 -21.65
C ASN A 645 0.40 -46.61 -20.34
N LYS A 646 -0.58 -47.15 -19.60
CA LYS A 646 -0.98 -46.68 -18.26
C LYS A 646 0.15 -46.70 -17.23
N ALA A 647 1.00 -47.72 -17.27
CA ALA A 647 2.12 -47.84 -16.33
C ALA A 647 3.15 -46.73 -16.55
N SER A 648 3.49 -46.43 -17.80
CA SER A 648 4.38 -45.31 -18.15
C SER A 648 3.80 -43.97 -17.69
N ARG A 649 2.50 -43.70 -17.93
CA ARG A 649 1.85 -42.48 -17.44
C ARG A 649 2.00 -42.32 -15.92
N SER A 650 1.67 -43.38 -15.18
CA SER A 650 1.72 -43.38 -13.71
C SER A 650 3.15 -43.19 -13.19
N GLN A 651 4.13 -43.85 -13.81
CA GLN A 651 5.53 -43.76 -13.40
C GLN A 651 6.11 -42.36 -13.63
N ILE A 652 5.88 -41.78 -14.82
CA ILE A 652 6.36 -40.44 -15.16
C ILE A 652 5.70 -39.39 -14.27
N ALA A 653 4.40 -39.52 -14.03
CA ALA A 653 3.66 -38.63 -13.13
C ALA A 653 4.21 -38.63 -11.69
N GLU A 654 4.49 -39.81 -11.15
CA GLU A 654 5.05 -39.93 -9.80
C GLU A 654 6.46 -39.33 -9.74
N ASN A 655 7.31 -39.64 -10.72
CA ASN A 655 8.65 -39.07 -10.82
C ASN A 655 8.60 -37.53 -10.90
N ALA A 656 7.74 -36.98 -11.76
CA ALA A 656 7.51 -35.54 -11.88
C ALA A 656 7.15 -34.91 -10.54
N PHE A 657 6.17 -35.49 -9.84
CA PHE A 657 5.76 -35.04 -8.51
C PHE A 657 6.93 -35.05 -7.52
N GLN A 658 7.67 -36.15 -7.42
CA GLN A 658 8.82 -36.24 -6.51
C GLN A 658 9.88 -35.21 -6.84
N THR A 659 10.19 -35.04 -8.13
CA THR A 659 11.15 -34.08 -8.61
C THR A 659 10.77 -32.66 -8.20
N ILE A 660 9.54 -32.21 -8.49
CA ILE A 660 9.14 -30.83 -8.15
C ILE A 660 9.06 -30.60 -6.64
N MET A 661 8.65 -31.61 -5.85
CA MET A 661 8.59 -31.49 -4.39
C MET A 661 9.99 -31.34 -3.80
N ALA A 662 10.99 -31.98 -4.40
CA ALA A 662 12.38 -31.92 -3.98
C ALA A 662 13.08 -30.61 -4.36
N ARG A 663 12.73 -29.98 -5.50
CA ARG A 663 13.51 -28.83 -6.03
C ARG A 663 12.72 -27.56 -6.42
N ALA A 664 11.42 -27.65 -6.67
CA ALA A 664 10.64 -26.59 -7.32
C ALA A 664 9.43 -26.10 -6.49
N THR A 665 9.57 -26.10 -5.17
CA THR A 665 8.62 -25.47 -4.24
C THR A 665 9.31 -24.37 -3.44
N THR A 666 8.55 -23.38 -2.97
CA THR A 666 9.07 -22.37 -2.03
C THR A 666 9.75 -23.02 -0.82
N LYS A 667 9.24 -24.18 -0.37
CA LYS A 667 9.84 -24.97 0.71
C LYS A 667 11.17 -25.65 0.34
N ALA A 668 11.41 -25.97 -0.93
CA ALA A 668 12.62 -26.66 -1.37
C ALA A 668 13.83 -25.72 -1.54
N ILE A 669 13.58 -24.44 -1.79
CA ILE A 669 14.63 -23.45 -2.05
C ILE A 669 15.51 -23.23 -0.81
N LYS A 670 16.83 -23.23 -1.04
CA LYS A 670 17.88 -22.96 -0.04
C LYS A 670 18.89 -21.89 -0.47
N MET A 671 18.90 -21.53 -1.75
CA MET A 671 19.87 -20.59 -2.30
C MET A 671 19.40 -19.16 -2.10
N ASN A 672 20.23 -18.35 -1.44
CA ASN A 672 20.00 -16.92 -1.36
C ASN A 672 20.45 -16.24 -2.67
N PHE A 673 19.49 -15.73 -3.43
CA PHE A 673 19.74 -15.08 -4.73
C PHE A 673 19.97 -13.57 -4.63
N LEU A 674 19.86 -12.97 -3.44
CA LEU A 674 20.14 -11.54 -3.22
C LEU A 674 21.60 -11.25 -2.88
N GLU A 675 22.36 -12.26 -2.42
CA GLU A 675 23.79 -12.14 -2.19
C GLU A 675 24.56 -12.32 -3.51
N ILE A 676 24.72 -11.22 -4.25
CA ILE A 676 25.62 -11.19 -5.41
C ILE A 676 27.04 -11.41 -4.88
N LYS A 677 27.61 -12.61 -5.08
CA LYS A 677 29.06 -12.79 -4.93
C LYS A 677 29.73 -11.98 -6.04
N GLY A 678 30.46 -10.95 -5.64
CA GLY A 678 31.22 -10.07 -6.53
C GLY A 678 32.26 -10.80 -7.35
#